data_AF-A0A945CJP9-F1
#
_entry.id   AF-A0A945CJP9-F1
#
_cell.length_a   1.000
_cell.length_b   1.000
_cell.length_c   1.000
_cell.angle_alpha   90.00
_cell.angle_beta   90.00
_cell.angle_gamma   90.00
#
_symmetry.space_group_name_H-M   'P 1'
#
loop_
_entity.id
_entity.type
_entity.pdbx_description
1 polymer ?
#
loop_
_entity_poly.entity_id
_entity_poly.type
_entity_poly.pdbx_seq_one_letter_code
_entity_poly.pdbx_strand_id
1 'polypeptide(L)'
;MSEVFPPNPSFQEKAYFKSMEEYQKEYDRSIADPEAFWAEKAEEFHWFKKWDTVREFNYDMDKAPVSIKWFEGATTNIVYNCLDRHLESRGDQTAIIWEGNEPSEDAKFTFKELHEQVCKCANVLKSRGVKKGDRVSIYMPMIPELAIAMMACARIGAIHSIVFGGFSAEALADRIADSTCTTLLTANGTFRGPKPIPMKPNADAAMANAEKQMGQPVETCIVVKRVADGNGIDADMQEGRDFWWDDIMADASADCPCEEMGAEDPLFILYTSGSTGKPKGVQHNVGGYMVYTAVTHKYIFDYHDGDIYWCTADIGWVTGHSYIIYGPLANGATTIMFEGVPTYPEPNRFWKVVEKYKVNQFYTAPTAIRAIAKEGTEWPAGCDLSSLKLLGSVGEPINPEAWRWYNDNIGKGNCPIVDTWWQTETGGILITPLPGAAVTKPGAAQLPFFGVEPEVLDPESGKVLEGNGVSGVLAMKAPWPGQMRTLYGDHDRFQTTYFQQYKGYYFTGDGTTRDEDGDYWVTGRVDDVINVSGHRMGTAEVESALVLHPKVAEAAVVGFPHDIKGQGIYAYVTLNTGEEYTDELKAELRMHVRTVIGPIAAPDMIHWAPALPKTRSGKIMRRILRKIATNETDSIGDTSTLADPTVVEQLIENK
;
A
#
# COMPACT_ATOMS: atom_id res chain seq x y z
N MET A 1 14.77 -27.60 6.19
CA MET A 1 15.03 -26.88 4.92
C MET A 1 13.70 -26.37 4.42
N SER A 2 13.59 -25.06 4.21
CA SER A 2 12.42 -24.46 3.57
C SER A 2 12.31 -24.94 2.13
N GLU A 3 11.08 -25.06 1.62
CA GLU A 3 10.80 -25.27 0.20
C GLU A 3 11.28 -24.05 -0.60
N VAL A 4 11.83 -24.27 -1.79
CA VAL A 4 12.44 -23.23 -2.64
C VAL A 4 11.95 -23.32 -4.08
N PHE A 5 11.78 -22.16 -4.72
CA PHE A 5 11.27 -22.01 -6.07
C PHE A 5 12.22 -21.14 -6.89
N PRO A 6 13.05 -21.73 -7.78
CA PRO A 6 13.98 -20.96 -8.60
C PRO A 6 13.23 -20.17 -9.70
N PRO A 7 13.85 -19.09 -10.22
CA PRO A 7 13.31 -18.38 -11.37
C PRO A 7 13.07 -19.33 -12.56
N ASN A 8 11.97 -19.13 -13.29
CA ASN A 8 11.73 -19.86 -14.53
C ASN A 8 12.83 -19.49 -15.55
N PRO A 9 13.52 -20.46 -16.19
CA PRO A 9 14.61 -20.17 -17.13
C PRO A 9 14.20 -19.22 -18.27
N SER A 10 12.98 -19.34 -18.78
CA SER A 10 12.49 -18.48 -19.86
C SER A 10 12.21 -17.04 -19.43
N PHE A 11 11.90 -16.83 -18.15
CA PHE A 11 11.80 -15.51 -17.54
C PHE A 11 13.20 -14.92 -17.32
N GLN A 12 14.09 -15.71 -16.71
CA GLN A 12 15.45 -15.34 -16.38
C GLN A 12 16.26 -14.83 -17.59
N GLU A 13 16.08 -15.41 -18.78
CA GLU A 13 16.79 -14.96 -20.00
C GLU A 13 16.51 -13.49 -20.38
N LYS A 14 15.32 -12.99 -20.03
CA LYS A 14 14.84 -11.65 -20.41
C LYS A 14 14.92 -10.64 -19.27
N ALA A 15 15.10 -11.10 -18.04
CA ALA A 15 15.10 -10.25 -16.86
C ALA A 15 16.26 -9.25 -16.85
N TYR A 16 16.07 -8.10 -16.18
CA TYR A 16 17.15 -7.13 -15.94
C TYR A 16 18.30 -7.71 -15.11
N PHE A 17 17.97 -8.59 -14.16
CA PHE A 17 18.93 -9.31 -13.31
C PHE A 17 18.67 -10.80 -13.42
N LYS A 18 19.65 -11.53 -13.92
CA LYS A 18 19.51 -12.93 -14.35
C LYS A 18 20.13 -13.91 -13.38
N SER A 19 20.81 -13.43 -12.34
CA SER A 19 21.46 -14.30 -11.36
C SER A 19 21.65 -13.60 -10.03
N MET A 20 21.84 -14.40 -8.98
CA MET A 20 22.24 -13.90 -7.66
C MET A 20 23.57 -13.15 -7.68
N GLU A 21 24.49 -13.49 -8.59
CA GLU A 21 25.76 -12.76 -8.75
C GLU A 21 25.53 -11.35 -9.30
N GLU A 22 24.65 -11.19 -10.28
CA GLU A 22 24.29 -9.88 -10.83
C GLU A 22 23.56 -9.01 -9.79
N TYR A 23 22.62 -9.60 -9.04
CA TYR A 23 21.98 -8.92 -7.91
C TYR A 23 23.02 -8.48 -6.87
N GLN A 24 23.87 -9.40 -6.40
CA GLN A 24 24.83 -9.12 -5.34
C GLN A 24 25.79 -8.01 -5.75
N LYS A 25 26.30 -8.06 -6.99
CA LYS A 25 27.17 -7.03 -7.53
C LYS A 25 26.52 -5.65 -7.55
N GLU A 26 25.25 -5.56 -7.96
CA GLU A 26 24.53 -4.28 -8.01
C GLU A 26 24.18 -3.79 -6.61
N TYR A 27 23.79 -4.69 -5.70
CA TYR A 27 23.54 -4.39 -4.30
C TYR A 27 24.81 -3.89 -3.60
N ASP A 28 25.93 -4.59 -3.72
CA ASP A 28 27.22 -4.18 -3.16
C ASP A 28 27.64 -2.79 -3.66
N ARG A 29 27.43 -2.51 -4.95
CA ARG A 29 27.69 -1.18 -5.53
C ARG A 29 26.82 -0.10 -4.87
N SER A 30 25.54 -0.40 -4.66
CA SER A 30 24.59 0.53 -4.05
C SER A 30 24.87 0.83 -2.57
N ILE A 31 25.55 -0.08 -1.86
CA ILE A 31 25.93 0.09 -0.45
C ILE A 31 27.32 0.73 -0.33
N ALA A 32 28.26 0.38 -1.20
CA ALA A 32 29.64 0.87 -1.14
C ALA A 32 29.76 2.36 -1.51
N ASP A 33 28.97 2.84 -2.47
CA ASP A 33 28.92 4.24 -2.91
C ASP A 33 27.47 4.63 -3.27
N PRO A 34 26.61 4.85 -2.27
CA PRO A 34 25.20 5.12 -2.49
C PRO A 34 24.98 6.43 -3.25
N GLU A 35 25.82 7.44 -3.06
CA GLU A 35 25.75 8.70 -3.79
C GLU A 35 25.99 8.51 -5.28
N ALA A 36 27.06 7.80 -5.68
CA ALA A 36 27.32 7.55 -7.09
C ALA A 36 26.24 6.66 -7.72
N PHE A 37 25.81 5.61 -7.01
CA PHE A 37 24.76 4.70 -7.48
C PHE A 37 23.45 5.43 -7.75
N TRP A 38 22.97 6.23 -6.79
CA TRP A 38 21.70 6.93 -6.94
C TRP A 38 21.79 8.13 -7.87
N ALA A 39 22.95 8.78 -7.99
CA ALA A 39 23.18 9.77 -9.03
C ALA A 39 23.01 9.14 -10.43
N GLU A 40 23.62 7.98 -10.68
CA GLU A 40 23.48 7.26 -11.96
C GLU A 40 22.02 6.94 -12.29
N LYS A 41 21.24 6.41 -11.33
CA LYS A 41 19.81 6.14 -11.57
C LYS A 41 19.00 7.42 -11.77
N ALA A 42 19.33 8.49 -11.07
CA ALA A 42 18.64 9.77 -11.19
C ALA A 42 18.87 10.47 -12.55
N GLU A 43 19.97 10.16 -13.24
CA GLU A 43 20.26 10.65 -14.60
C GLU A 43 19.27 10.16 -15.67
N GLU A 44 18.52 9.07 -15.41
CA GLU A 44 17.45 8.59 -16.30
C GLU A 44 16.21 9.51 -16.30
N PHE A 45 16.16 10.51 -15.43
CA PHE A 45 15.02 11.41 -15.25
C PHE A 45 15.32 12.82 -15.74
N HIS A 46 14.26 13.55 -16.08
CA HIS A 46 14.37 14.95 -16.44
C HIS A 46 14.51 15.82 -15.18
N TRP A 47 15.55 16.63 -15.17
CA TRP A 47 15.83 17.66 -14.17
C TRP A 47 16.03 18.98 -14.90
N PHE A 48 15.32 20.03 -14.46
CA PHE A 48 15.52 21.39 -14.99
C PHE A 48 16.87 21.95 -14.51
N LYS A 49 17.23 21.67 -13.25
CA LYS A 49 18.55 21.87 -12.68
C LYS A 49 18.97 20.59 -11.94
N LYS A 50 20.20 20.13 -12.14
CA LYS A 50 20.75 18.99 -11.39
C LYS A 50 21.12 19.37 -9.96
N TRP A 51 21.20 18.35 -9.11
CA TRP A 51 21.51 18.46 -7.69
C TRP A 51 22.91 19.01 -7.44
N ASP A 52 23.05 19.67 -6.31
CA ASP A 52 24.33 20.09 -5.74
C ASP A 52 24.88 18.96 -4.82
N THR A 53 23.98 18.26 -4.10
CA THR A 53 24.30 17.15 -3.20
C THR A 53 23.34 15.98 -3.44
N VAL A 54 23.87 14.75 -3.56
CA VAL A 54 23.03 13.55 -3.78
C VAL A 54 22.31 13.10 -2.52
N ARG A 55 23.01 13.07 -1.38
CA ARG A 55 22.50 12.54 -0.10
C ARG A 55 23.09 13.33 1.07
N GLU A 56 22.23 13.75 1.99
CA GLU A 56 22.62 14.31 3.28
C GLU A 56 21.60 13.85 4.33
N PHE A 57 22.04 13.36 5.49
CA PHE A 57 21.11 12.92 6.53
C PHE A 57 21.71 12.89 7.94
N ASN A 58 20.82 12.91 8.92
CA ASN A 58 21.09 12.62 10.32
C ASN A 58 19.95 11.77 10.91
N TYR A 59 20.27 10.61 11.48
CA TYR A 59 19.34 9.78 12.26
C TYR A 59 19.59 9.85 13.78
N ASP A 60 20.65 10.54 14.19
CA ASP A 60 21.05 10.62 15.58
C ASP A 60 20.48 11.89 16.21
N MET A 61 19.36 11.71 16.91
CA MET A 61 18.65 12.78 17.60
C MET A 61 19.50 13.46 18.69
N ASP A 62 20.55 12.81 19.19
CA ASP A 62 21.44 13.41 20.20
C ASP A 62 22.41 14.41 19.57
N LYS A 63 22.64 14.33 18.24
CA LYS A 63 23.54 15.23 17.50
C LYS A 63 22.82 16.43 16.92
N ALA A 64 21.68 16.20 16.28
CA ALA A 64 20.87 17.22 15.61
C ALA A 64 19.45 16.69 15.40
N PRO A 65 18.47 17.55 15.01
CA PRO A 65 17.19 17.06 14.53
C PRO A 65 17.37 16.04 13.39
N VAL A 66 16.47 15.05 13.31
CA VAL A 66 16.51 14.09 12.21
C VAL A 66 16.30 14.83 10.89
N SER A 67 17.18 14.59 9.92
CA SER A 67 17.08 15.18 8.59
C SER A 67 17.41 14.16 7.54
N ILE A 68 16.69 14.18 6.44
CA ILE A 68 16.88 13.27 5.30
C ILE A 68 16.71 14.13 4.06
N LYS A 69 17.71 14.16 3.19
CA LYS A 69 17.66 14.88 1.93
C LYS A 69 18.33 14.07 0.83
N TRP A 70 17.70 14.11 -0.33
CA TRP A 70 18.20 13.52 -1.55
C TRP A 70 18.10 14.50 -2.71
N PHE A 71 19.16 14.60 -3.50
CA PHE A 71 19.25 15.46 -4.68
C PHE A 71 19.01 16.94 -4.35
N GLU A 72 19.47 17.40 -3.19
CA GLU A 72 19.30 18.79 -2.76
C GLU A 72 19.93 19.75 -3.78
N GLY A 73 19.23 20.86 -4.03
CA GLY A 73 19.60 21.85 -5.04
C GLY A 73 19.12 21.54 -6.45
N ALA A 74 18.59 20.33 -6.71
CA ALA A 74 17.98 19.97 -7.98
C ALA A 74 16.55 20.50 -8.09
N THR A 75 16.11 20.73 -9.32
CA THR A 75 14.72 21.05 -9.64
C THR A 75 14.18 20.15 -10.75
N THR A 76 12.92 19.75 -10.63
CA THR A 76 12.21 18.84 -11.53
C THR A 76 10.70 19.05 -11.42
N ASN A 77 9.91 18.23 -12.10
CA ASN A 77 8.50 18.03 -11.83
C ASN A 77 8.17 16.55 -12.08
N ILE A 78 7.57 15.87 -11.09
CA ILE A 78 7.27 14.43 -11.21
C ILE A 78 6.29 14.15 -12.36
N VAL A 79 5.37 15.07 -12.63
CA VAL A 79 4.38 14.92 -13.71
C VAL A 79 5.02 15.09 -15.07
N TYR A 80 6.01 15.98 -15.21
CA TYR A 80 6.80 16.07 -16.43
C TYR A 80 7.46 14.72 -16.76
N ASN A 81 7.99 14.05 -15.72
CA ASN A 81 8.60 12.73 -15.85
C ASN A 81 7.58 11.59 -16.06
N CYS A 82 6.33 11.76 -15.65
CA CYS A 82 5.26 10.78 -15.84
C CYS A 82 4.47 10.99 -17.14
N LEU A 83 4.46 12.19 -17.74
CA LEU A 83 3.63 12.53 -18.89
C LEU A 83 4.42 13.25 -19.98
N ASP A 84 4.84 14.51 -19.73
CA ASP A 84 5.34 15.43 -20.77
C ASP A 84 6.54 14.86 -21.54
N ARG A 85 7.50 14.23 -20.85
CA ARG A 85 8.69 13.64 -21.51
C ARG A 85 8.35 12.46 -22.42
N HIS A 86 7.19 11.85 -22.25
CA HIS A 86 6.74 10.70 -23.04
C HIS A 86 5.93 11.11 -24.28
N LEU A 87 5.46 12.36 -24.37
CA LEU A 87 4.53 12.77 -25.43
C LEU A 87 5.10 12.63 -26.84
N GLU A 88 6.39 12.96 -27.05
CA GLU A 88 7.02 12.89 -28.37
C GLU A 88 7.13 11.45 -28.90
N SER A 89 7.47 10.49 -28.03
CA SER A 89 7.75 9.11 -28.44
C SER A 89 6.59 8.14 -28.16
N ARG A 90 5.68 8.47 -27.24
CA ARG A 90 4.63 7.58 -26.71
C ARG A 90 3.28 8.29 -26.57
N GLY A 91 3.08 9.45 -27.19
CA GLY A 91 1.85 10.23 -27.05
C GLY A 91 0.56 9.43 -27.30
N ASP A 92 0.56 8.56 -28.31
CA ASP A 92 -0.59 7.71 -28.69
C ASP A 92 -0.60 6.35 -27.95
N GLN A 93 0.41 6.05 -27.13
CA GLN A 93 0.42 4.85 -26.30
C GLN A 93 -0.57 5.02 -25.16
N THR A 94 -1.35 3.98 -24.85
CA THR A 94 -2.17 3.94 -23.63
C THR A 94 -1.29 4.14 -22.39
N ALA A 95 -1.64 5.11 -21.56
CA ALA A 95 -1.06 5.32 -20.24
C ALA A 95 -1.88 4.61 -19.18
N ILE A 96 -3.19 4.90 -19.13
CA ILE A 96 -4.13 4.31 -18.15
C ILE A 96 -5.22 3.54 -18.88
N ILE A 97 -5.45 2.30 -18.47
CA ILE A 97 -6.69 1.56 -18.72
C ILE A 97 -7.52 1.68 -17.45
N TRP A 98 -8.75 2.15 -17.56
CA TRP A 98 -9.71 2.14 -16.46
C TRP A 98 -10.77 1.07 -16.71
N GLU A 99 -10.99 0.23 -15.71
CA GLU A 99 -12.03 -0.79 -15.68
C GLU A 99 -12.99 -0.48 -14.52
N GLY A 100 -14.24 -0.16 -14.87
CA GLY A 100 -15.27 0.24 -13.93
C GLY A 100 -15.83 -0.91 -13.08
N ASN A 101 -16.67 -0.55 -12.10
CA ASN A 101 -17.37 -1.51 -11.26
C ASN A 101 -18.21 -2.48 -12.11
N GLU A 102 -18.94 -1.96 -13.10
CA GLU A 102 -19.63 -2.78 -14.10
C GLU A 102 -18.66 -3.21 -15.22
N PRO A 103 -18.62 -4.50 -15.63
CA PRO A 103 -17.71 -4.97 -16.70
C PRO A 103 -17.85 -4.28 -18.06
N SER A 104 -18.99 -3.64 -18.32
CA SER A 104 -19.27 -2.88 -19.54
C SER A 104 -18.79 -1.43 -19.49
N GLU A 105 -18.35 -0.94 -18.34
CA GLU A 105 -17.82 0.40 -18.17
C GLU A 105 -16.29 0.32 -18.20
N ASP A 106 -15.68 0.81 -19.26
CA ASP A 106 -14.23 0.92 -19.37
C ASP A 106 -13.81 2.16 -20.17
N ALA A 107 -12.57 2.59 -19.96
CA ALA A 107 -11.96 3.71 -20.67
C ALA A 107 -10.47 3.48 -20.85
N LYS A 108 -9.90 4.13 -21.86
CA LYS A 108 -8.45 4.16 -22.07
C LYS A 108 -8.03 5.61 -22.29
N PHE A 109 -6.93 5.98 -21.66
CA PHE A 109 -6.31 7.28 -21.83
C PHE A 109 -4.91 7.06 -22.37
N THR A 110 -4.64 7.57 -23.55
CA THR A 110 -3.28 7.71 -24.07
C THR A 110 -2.47 8.70 -23.23
N PHE A 111 -1.13 8.68 -23.32
CA PHE A 111 -0.30 9.69 -22.65
C PHE A 111 -0.72 11.12 -23.02
N LYS A 112 -1.09 11.34 -24.29
CA LYS A 112 -1.57 12.64 -24.76
C LYS A 112 -2.92 13.01 -24.16
N GLU A 113 -3.91 12.13 -24.19
CA GLU A 113 -5.23 12.41 -23.61
C GLU A 113 -5.14 12.63 -22.09
N LEU A 114 -4.33 11.83 -21.39
CA LEU A 114 -4.11 11.98 -19.96
C LEU A 114 -3.42 13.31 -19.64
N HIS A 115 -2.40 13.70 -20.41
CA HIS A 115 -1.73 15.00 -20.29
C HIS A 115 -2.70 16.16 -20.47
N GLU A 116 -3.55 16.12 -21.50
CA GLU A 116 -4.56 17.16 -21.75
C GLU A 116 -5.52 17.31 -20.56
N GLN A 117 -6.03 16.19 -20.02
CA GLN A 117 -6.92 16.22 -18.86
C GLN A 117 -6.22 16.73 -17.59
N VAL A 118 -4.96 16.34 -17.37
CA VAL A 118 -4.17 16.81 -16.23
C VAL A 118 -3.90 18.32 -16.34
N CYS A 119 -3.58 18.83 -17.53
CA CYS A 119 -3.38 20.27 -17.74
C CYS A 119 -4.67 21.07 -17.53
N LYS A 120 -5.81 20.56 -17.99
CA LYS A 120 -7.12 21.16 -17.73
C LYS A 120 -7.42 21.23 -16.24
N CYS A 121 -7.31 20.11 -15.53
CA CYS A 121 -7.56 20.06 -14.10
C CYS A 121 -6.59 20.98 -13.33
N ALA A 122 -5.31 21.04 -13.72
CA ALA A 122 -4.34 21.96 -13.15
C ALA A 122 -4.76 23.44 -13.31
N ASN A 123 -5.25 23.84 -14.49
CA ASN A 123 -5.76 25.18 -14.73
C ASN A 123 -7.07 25.46 -13.98
N VAL A 124 -7.93 24.46 -13.80
CA VAL A 124 -9.11 24.55 -12.91
C VAL A 124 -8.67 24.85 -11.48
N LEU A 125 -7.72 24.08 -10.92
CA LEU A 125 -7.22 24.30 -9.57
C LEU A 125 -6.60 25.71 -9.42
N LYS A 126 -5.79 26.15 -10.39
CA LYS A 126 -5.21 27.51 -10.40
C LYS A 126 -6.29 28.60 -10.46
N SER A 127 -7.34 28.43 -11.26
CA SER A 127 -8.44 29.41 -11.34
C SER A 127 -9.26 29.49 -10.06
N ARG A 128 -9.25 28.42 -9.26
CA ARG A 128 -9.82 28.35 -7.91
C ARG A 128 -8.87 28.82 -6.81
N GLY A 129 -7.68 29.31 -7.17
CA GLY A 129 -6.75 29.95 -6.24
C GLY A 129 -5.68 29.03 -5.64
N VAL A 130 -5.62 27.77 -6.03
CA VAL A 130 -4.58 26.82 -5.57
C VAL A 130 -3.22 27.24 -6.11
N LYS A 131 -2.22 27.31 -5.22
CA LYS A 131 -0.83 27.67 -5.52
C LYS A 131 0.13 26.57 -5.08
N LYS A 132 1.39 26.70 -5.51
CA LYS A 132 2.48 25.86 -5.03
C LYS A 132 2.53 25.88 -3.50
N GLY A 133 2.57 24.70 -2.88
CA GLY A 133 2.58 24.49 -1.44
C GLY A 133 1.20 24.42 -0.77
N ASP A 134 0.11 24.77 -1.47
CA ASP A 134 -1.25 24.59 -0.94
C ASP A 134 -1.62 23.11 -0.88
N ARG A 135 -2.42 22.73 0.12
CA ARG A 135 -2.87 21.36 0.28
C ARG A 135 -4.24 21.19 -0.37
N VAL A 136 -4.40 20.09 -1.11
CA VAL A 136 -5.64 19.76 -1.81
C VAL A 136 -6.10 18.39 -1.34
N SER A 137 -7.27 18.34 -0.70
CA SER A 137 -7.86 17.07 -0.25
C SER A 137 -8.57 16.40 -1.43
N ILE A 138 -8.35 15.09 -1.61
CA ILE A 138 -9.01 14.32 -2.67
C ILE A 138 -9.69 13.10 -2.04
N TYR A 139 -11.01 13.02 -2.19
CA TYR A 139 -11.86 11.96 -1.64
C TYR A 139 -12.72 11.38 -2.77
N MET A 140 -12.14 10.51 -3.59
CA MET A 140 -12.78 9.94 -4.77
C MET A 140 -12.72 8.41 -4.77
N PRO A 141 -13.62 7.73 -5.52
CA PRO A 141 -13.46 6.32 -5.82
C PRO A 141 -12.34 6.11 -6.86
N MET A 142 -12.07 4.86 -7.21
CA MET A 142 -11.06 4.46 -8.20
C MET A 142 -11.51 4.74 -9.65
N ILE A 143 -11.72 6.03 -9.95
CA ILE A 143 -12.12 6.57 -11.27
C ILE A 143 -10.98 7.41 -11.87
N PRO A 144 -10.94 7.63 -13.21
CA PRO A 144 -9.84 8.34 -13.87
C PRO A 144 -9.56 9.74 -13.29
N GLU A 145 -10.61 10.44 -12.86
CA GLU A 145 -10.53 11.78 -12.28
C GLU A 145 -9.66 11.82 -11.02
N LEU A 146 -9.57 10.71 -10.26
CA LEU A 146 -8.68 10.60 -9.10
C LEU A 146 -7.21 10.71 -9.53
N ALA A 147 -6.80 9.99 -10.58
CA ALA A 147 -5.45 10.07 -11.12
C ALA A 147 -5.16 11.44 -11.75
N ILE A 148 -6.14 11.99 -12.47
CA ILE A 148 -6.04 13.32 -13.09
C ILE A 148 -5.84 14.40 -12.02
N ALA A 149 -6.66 14.40 -10.96
CA ALA A 149 -6.58 15.33 -9.84
C ALA A 149 -5.25 15.23 -9.08
N MET A 150 -4.80 14.00 -8.80
CA MET A 150 -3.53 13.72 -8.14
C MET A 150 -2.35 14.31 -8.92
N MET A 151 -2.29 14.06 -10.24
CA MET A 151 -1.24 14.60 -11.09
C MET A 151 -1.40 16.10 -11.32
N ALA A 152 -2.61 16.63 -11.42
CA ALA A 152 -2.84 18.07 -11.56
C ALA A 152 -2.28 18.86 -10.37
N CYS A 153 -2.48 18.35 -9.14
CA CYS A 153 -1.88 18.93 -7.94
C CYS A 153 -0.35 18.94 -8.02
N ALA A 154 0.25 17.79 -8.30
CA ALA A 154 1.70 17.65 -8.41
C ALA A 154 2.31 18.51 -9.54
N ARG A 155 1.57 18.71 -10.65
CA ARG A 155 1.98 19.53 -11.78
C ARG A 155 2.17 20.99 -11.39
N ILE A 156 1.28 21.51 -10.53
CA ILE A 156 1.28 22.91 -10.07
C ILE A 156 1.98 23.10 -8.73
N GLY A 157 2.65 22.06 -8.22
CA GLY A 157 3.34 22.09 -6.94
C GLY A 157 2.42 22.15 -5.71
N ALA A 158 1.13 21.84 -5.86
CA ALA A 158 0.23 21.65 -4.75
C ALA A 158 0.45 20.27 -4.11
N ILE A 159 0.24 20.19 -2.81
CA ILE A 159 0.46 19.00 -1.98
C ILE A 159 -0.87 18.26 -1.89
N HIS A 160 -1.06 17.22 -2.69
CA HIS A 160 -2.30 16.45 -2.60
C HIS A 160 -2.33 15.61 -1.31
N SER A 161 -3.53 15.47 -0.75
CA SER A 161 -3.83 14.66 0.42
C SER A 161 -4.99 13.75 0.09
N ILE A 162 -4.69 12.57 -0.46
CA ILE A 162 -5.71 11.61 -0.86
C ILE A 162 -6.24 10.89 0.37
N VAL A 163 -7.56 10.88 0.51
CA VAL A 163 -8.29 10.21 1.56
C VAL A 163 -9.10 9.08 0.94
N PHE A 164 -8.91 7.88 1.46
CA PHE A 164 -9.61 6.69 0.98
C PHE A 164 -11.14 6.91 0.96
N GLY A 165 -11.77 6.69 -0.21
CA GLY A 165 -13.20 6.93 -0.47
C GLY A 165 -14.19 6.18 0.43
N GLY A 166 -13.68 5.32 1.31
CA GLY A 166 -14.45 4.58 2.28
C GLY A 166 -14.48 5.12 3.70
N PHE A 167 -13.72 6.16 4.00
CA PHE A 167 -13.67 6.72 5.35
C PHE A 167 -14.95 7.48 5.72
N SER A 168 -15.18 7.59 7.03
CA SER A 168 -16.28 8.39 7.56
C SER A 168 -16.05 9.89 7.33
N ALA A 169 -17.13 10.67 7.44
CA ALA A 169 -17.05 12.13 7.41
C ALA A 169 -16.12 12.69 8.50
N GLU A 170 -16.07 12.07 9.69
CA GLU A 170 -15.17 12.47 10.78
C GLU A 170 -13.71 12.21 10.42
N ALA A 171 -13.41 11.00 9.91
CA ALA A 171 -12.06 10.66 9.49
C ALA A 171 -11.57 11.55 8.33
N LEU A 172 -12.46 11.95 7.41
CA LEU A 172 -12.15 12.94 6.38
C LEU A 172 -11.95 14.34 6.97
N ALA A 173 -12.81 14.78 7.90
CA ALA A 173 -12.72 16.08 8.54
C ALA A 173 -11.38 16.29 9.26
N ASP A 174 -10.95 15.32 10.07
CA ASP A 174 -9.70 15.39 10.82
C ASP A 174 -8.48 15.56 9.88
N ARG A 175 -8.52 14.93 8.70
CA ARG A 175 -7.45 15.01 7.70
C ARG A 175 -7.45 16.34 6.97
N ILE A 176 -8.63 16.85 6.61
CA ILE A 176 -8.79 18.20 6.04
C ILE A 176 -8.27 19.24 7.04
N ALA A 177 -8.63 19.09 8.32
CA ALA A 177 -8.23 20.00 9.38
C ALA A 177 -6.73 19.99 9.63
N ASP A 178 -6.12 18.81 9.78
CA ASP A 178 -4.68 18.67 10.05
C ASP A 178 -3.81 19.19 8.88
N SER A 179 -4.26 18.96 7.63
CA SER A 179 -3.58 19.49 6.43
C SER A 179 -3.92 20.94 6.12
N THR A 180 -4.90 21.53 6.82
CA THR A 180 -5.47 22.87 6.59
C THR A 180 -5.94 23.08 5.14
N CYS A 181 -6.52 22.05 4.53
CA CYS A 181 -7.01 22.10 3.15
C CYS A 181 -8.21 23.04 3.02
N THR A 182 -8.17 23.93 2.02
CA THR A 182 -9.31 24.80 1.64
C THR A 182 -9.97 24.36 0.32
N THR A 183 -9.44 23.32 -0.32
CA THR A 183 -9.99 22.73 -1.54
C THR A 183 -10.19 21.22 -1.37
N LEU A 184 -11.37 20.73 -1.72
CA LEU A 184 -11.75 19.31 -1.72
C LEU A 184 -12.20 18.89 -3.11
N LEU A 185 -11.73 17.74 -3.60
CA LEU A 185 -12.26 17.10 -4.80
C LEU A 185 -12.91 15.78 -4.39
N THR A 186 -14.14 15.54 -4.84
CA THR A 186 -14.94 14.36 -4.48
C THR A 186 -15.81 13.87 -5.64
N ALA A 187 -16.53 12.78 -5.46
CA ALA A 187 -17.63 12.37 -6.33
C ALA A 187 -18.99 12.54 -5.63
N ASN A 188 -20.08 12.52 -6.39
CA ASN A 188 -21.43 12.46 -5.83
C ASN A 188 -21.65 11.13 -5.05
N GLY A 189 -21.18 10.03 -5.63
CA GLY A 189 -21.16 8.71 -5.01
C GLY A 189 -20.33 7.72 -5.83
N THR A 190 -20.38 6.45 -5.45
CA THR A 190 -19.75 5.35 -6.19
C THR A 190 -20.58 4.08 -6.07
N PHE A 191 -20.31 3.09 -6.92
CA PHE A 191 -20.72 1.72 -6.67
C PHE A 191 -19.56 0.92 -6.05
N ARG A 192 -19.90 -0.03 -5.18
CA ARG A 192 -18.99 -1.08 -4.74
C ARG A 192 -19.72 -2.41 -4.82
N GLY A 193 -19.38 -3.20 -5.83
CA GLY A 193 -20.24 -4.30 -6.24
C GLY A 193 -21.62 -3.75 -6.60
N PRO A 194 -22.73 -4.35 -6.11
CA PRO A 194 -24.07 -3.88 -6.43
C PRO A 194 -24.52 -2.67 -5.59
N LYS A 195 -23.73 -2.25 -4.57
CA LYS A 195 -24.18 -1.29 -3.57
C LYS A 195 -23.77 0.14 -3.93
N PRO A 196 -24.71 1.09 -4.07
CA PRO A 196 -24.38 2.52 -4.15
C PRO A 196 -23.88 3.03 -2.79
N ILE A 197 -22.86 3.89 -2.80
CA ILE A 197 -22.25 4.51 -1.63
C ILE A 197 -22.23 6.03 -1.84
N PRO A 198 -22.95 6.81 -1.00
CA PRO A 198 -22.95 8.27 -1.10
C PRO A 198 -21.60 8.84 -0.65
N MET A 199 -21.04 9.75 -1.44
CA MET A 199 -19.77 10.42 -1.13
C MET A 199 -19.94 11.91 -0.86
N LYS A 200 -20.77 12.62 -1.64
CA LYS A 200 -21.01 14.05 -1.45
C LYS A 200 -21.65 14.40 -0.09
N PRO A 201 -22.67 13.68 0.42
CA PRO A 201 -23.18 13.93 1.77
C PRO A 201 -22.11 13.75 2.87
N ASN A 202 -21.22 12.78 2.72
CA ASN A 202 -20.10 12.57 3.63
C ASN A 202 -19.07 13.70 3.54
N ALA A 203 -18.78 14.17 2.31
CA ALA A 203 -17.91 15.32 2.08
C ALA A 203 -18.48 16.61 2.69
N ASP A 204 -19.78 16.86 2.59
CA ASP A 204 -20.42 18.04 3.20
C ASP A 204 -20.33 18.04 4.72
N ALA A 205 -20.64 16.91 5.35
CA ALA A 205 -20.49 16.74 6.79
C ALA A 205 -19.01 16.90 7.22
N ALA A 206 -18.08 16.37 6.43
CA ALA A 206 -16.66 16.46 6.71
C ALA A 206 -16.15 17.91 6.62
N MET A 207 -16.50 18.64 5.56
CA MET A 207 -16.15 20.04 5.39
C MET A 207 -16.70 20.86 6.56
N ALA A 208 -17.99 20.75 6.89
CA ALA A 208 -18.59 21.48 8.01
C ALA A 208 -17.92 21.19 9.37
N ASN A 209 -17.45 19.97 9.59
CA ASN A 209 -16.70 19.61 10.79
C ASN A 209 -15.27 20.16 10.76
N ALA A 210 -14.57 20.03 9.64
CA ALA A 210 -13.22 20.55 9.48
C ALA A 210 -13.19 22.09 9.64
N GLU A 211 -14.17 22.80 9.11
CA GLU A 211 -14.29 24.26 9.26
C GLU A 211 -14.40 24.68 10.73
N LYS A 212 -15.15 23.92 11.54
CA LYS A 212 -15.23 24.15 12.99
C LYS A 212 -13.90 23.90 13.69
N GLN A 213 -13.15 22.87 13.25
CA GLN A 213 -11.85 22.53 13.83
C GLN A 213 -10.77 23.56 13.46
N MET A 214 -10.75 24.04 12.21
CA MET A 214 -9.74 24.97 11.70
C MET A 214 -10.08 26.44 11.97
N GLY A 215 -11.36 26.78 12.13
CA GLY A 215 -11.82 28.18 12.20
C GLY A 215 -11.79 28.92 10.86
N GLN A 216 -11.72 28.20 9.73
CA GLN A 216 -11.71 28.75 8.37
C GLN A 216 -12.51 27.85 7.41
N PRO A 217 -13.15 28.41 6.37
CA PRO A 217 -13.98 27.65 5.43
C PRO A 217 -13.17 26.73 4.50
N VAL A 218 -13.78 25.65 4.04
CA VAL A 218 -13.34 24.93 2.84
C VAL A 218 -13.97 25.65 1.64
N GLU A 219 -13.19 26.46 0.95
CA GLU A 219 -13.66 27.43 -0.04
C GLU A 219 -14.13 26.81 -1.36
N THR A 220 -13.60 25.64 -1.73
CA THR A 220 -13.92 24.98 -3.00
C THR A 220 -14.14 23.48 -2.81
N CYS A 221 -15.24 22.97 -3.37
CA CYS A 221 -15.52 21.55 -3.50
C CYS A 221 -15.82 21.24 -4.98
N ILE A 222 -15.01 20.40 -5.62
CA ILE A 222 -15.24 19.96 -7.00
C ILE A 222 -15.81 18.55 -6.95
N VAL A 223 -16.92 18.32 -7.65
CA VAL A 223 -17.71 17.08 -7.55
C VAL A 223 -17.79 16.41 -8.92
N VAL A 224 -17.32 15.17 -9.01
CA VAL A 224 -17.51 14.30 -10.18
C VAL A 224 -18.90 13.66 -10.12
N LYS A 225 -19.67 13.73 -11.20
CA LYS A 225 -20.97 13.06 -11.30
C LYS A 225 -20.80 11.61 -11.74
N ARG A 226 -20.40 10.75 -10.80
CA ARG A 226 -20.13 9.31 -11.05
C ARG A 226 -21.39 8.44 -11.06
N VAL A 227 -22.32 8.69 -10.15
CA VAL A 227 -23.58 7.94 -10.06
C VAL A 227 -24.71 8.77 -10.69
N ALA A 228 -25.44 8.19 -11.63
CA ALA A 228 -26.55 8.89 -12.30
C ALA A 228 -27.72 9.15 -11.34
N ASP A 229 -28.47 10.22 -11.60
CA ASP A 229 -29.63 10.63 -10.80
C ASP A 229 -30.68 9.50 -10.72
N GLY A 230 -31.39 9.40 -9.59
CA GLY A 230 -32.42 8.38 -9.37
C GLY A 230 -31.92 7.04 -8.83
N ASN A 231 -30.61 6.86 -8.63
CA ASN A 231 -30.01 5.66 -8.01
C ASN A 231 -29.87 5.75 -6.47
N GLY A 232 -30.67 6.61 -5.82
CA GLY A 232 -30.69 6.75 -4.37
C GLY A 232 -29.47 7.48 -3.77
N ILE A 233 -28.74 8.24 -4.58
CA ILE A 233 -27.67 9.14 -4.13
C ILE A 233 -28.09 10.57 -4.44
N ASP A 234 -28.42 11.32 -3.38
CA ASP A 234 -28.62 12.76 -3.47
C ASP A 234 -27.29 13.49 -3.27
N ALA A 235 -27.07 14.54 -4.07
CA ALA A 235 -25.87 15.35 -4.05
C ALA A 235 -26.25 16.83 -4.11
N ASP A 236 -26.54 17.39 -2.94
CA ASP A 236 -26.82 18.81 -2.80
C ASP A 236 -25.57 19.62 -3.14
N MET A 237 -25.71 20.67 -3.97
CA MET A 237 -24.61 21.53 -4.40
C MET A 237 -24.80 22.92 -3.79
N GLN A 238 -23.85 23.36 -2.97
CA GLN A 238 -23.83 24.67 -2.35
C GLN A 238 -23.27 25.73 -3.30
N GLU A 239 -24.09 26.73 -3.66
CA GLU A 239 -23.71 27.84 -4.52
C GLU A 239 -22.46 28.57 -4.00
N GLY A 240 -21.51 28.85 -4.89
CA GLY A 240 -20.25 29.54 -4.59
C GLY A 240 -19.13 28.66 -4.03
N ARG A 241 -19.44 27.47 -3.49
CA ARG A 241 -18.47 26.49 -2.97
C ARG A 241 -18.35 25.25 -3.85
N ASP A 242 -19.48 24.70 -4.29
CA ASP A 242 -19.53 23.41 -4.98
C ASP A 242 -19.63 23.58 -6.50
N PHE A 243 -18.83 22.82 -7.25
CA PHE A 243 -18.76 22.88 -8.71
C PHE A 243 -18.76 21.48 -9.31
N TRP A 244 -19.51 21.27 -10.39
CA TRP A 244 -19.42 20.02 -11.14
C TRP A 244 -18.12 19.96 -11.94
N TRP A 245 -17.44 18.82 -11.87
CA TRP A 245 -16.17 18.56 -12.56
C TRP A 245 -16.31 18.80 -14.07
N ASP A 246 -17.32 18.22 -14.71
CA ASP A 246 -17.49 18.31 -16.17
C ASP A 246 -17.65 19.75 -16.65
N ASP A 247 -18.44 20.55 -15.92
CA ASP A 247 -18.72 21.95 -16.25
C ASP A 247 -17.43 22.78 -16.23
N ILE A 248 -16.62 22.66 -15.17
CA ILE A 248 -15.40 23.46 -15.02
C ILE A 248 -14.24 22.94 -15.87
N MET A 249 -14.24 21.64 -16.22
CA MET A 249 -13.23 21.04 -17.08
C MET A 249 -13.47 21.32 -18.57
N ALA A 250 -14.71 21.52 -18.99
CA ALA A 250 -15.07 21.78 -20.39
C ALA A 250 -14.38 23.05 -20.94
N ASP A 251 -14.34 24.12 -20.14
CA ASP A 251 -13.80 25.43 -20.52
C ASP A 251 -12.30 25.60 -20.21
N ALA A 252 -11.70 24.64 -19.51
CA ALA A 252 -10.30 24.73 -19.10
C ALA A 252 -9.32 24.55 -20.27
N SER A 253 -8.26 25.37 -20.28
CA SER A 253 -7.16 25.22 -21.22
C SER A 253 -6.38 23.92 -20.97
N ALA A 254 -6.05 23.20 -22.03
CA ALA A 254 -5.12 22.06 -21.99
C ALA A 254 -3.64 22.48 -22.00
N ASP A 255 -3.34 23.78 -22.07
CA ASP A 255 -1.98 24.31 -21.92
C ASP A 255 -1.74 24.76 -20.47
N CYS A 256 -0.94 24.00 -19.74
CA CYS A 256 -0.53 24.30 -18.38
C CYS A 256 0.93 23.85 -18.20
N PRO A 257 1.93 24.74 -18.22
CA PRO A 257 3.31 24.35 -17.94
C PRO A 257 3.50 23.76 -16.54
N CYS A 258 4.41 22.80 -16.38
CA CYS A 258 4.80 22.31 -15.06
C CYS A 258 5.46 23.42 -14.23
N GLU A 259 5.09 23.53 -12.94
CA GLU A 259 5.84 24.34 -11.99
C GLU A 259 7.18 23.67 -11.69
N GLU A 260 8.25 24.46 -11.60
CA GLU A 260 9.57 23.99 -11.23
C GLU A 260 9.63 23.71 -9.72
N MET A 261 9.83 22.45 -9.34
CA MET A 261 9.81 21.96 -7.97
C MET A 261 11.22 21.56 -7.54
N GLY A 262 11.64 21.97 -6.34
CA GLY A 262 12.85 21.42 -5.73
C GLY A 262 12.70 19.93 -5.45
N ALA A 263 13.82 19.18 -5.47
CA ALA A 263 13.80 17.76 -5.12
C ALA A 263 13.23 17.49 -3.71
N GLU A 264 13.42 18.43 -2.79
CA GLU A 264 12.94 18.38 -1.41
C GLU A 264 11.69 19.26 -1.16
N ASP A 265 11.00 19.69 -2.22
CA ASP A 265 9.66 20.25 -2.06
C ASP A 265 8.66 19.12 -1.70
N PRO A 266 7.67 19.36 -0.82
CA PRO A 266 6.64 18.38 -0.52
C PRO A 266 5.80 18.03 -1.75
N LEU A 267 5.58 16.73 -1.97
CA LEU A 267 4.76 16.20 -3.05
C LEU A 267 3.34 15.87 -2.58
N PHE A 268 3.23 15.10 -1.50
CA PHE A 268 1.94 14.67 -0.96
C PHE A 268 1.99 14.40 0.54
N ILE A 269 0.80 14.38 1.15
CA ILE A 269 0.57 13.93 2.52
C ILE A 269 -0.34 12.71 2.47
N LEU A 270 0.07 11.61 3.09
CA LEU A 270 -0.77 10.42 3.20
C LEU A 270 -0.95 10.03 4.66
N TYR A 271 -2.21 10.08 5.11
CA TYR A 271 -2.54 9.87 6.50
C TYR A 271 -2.57 8.39 6.89
N THR A 272 -1.72 8.01 7.83
CA THR A 272 -1.70 6.68 8.44
C THR A 272 -2.32 6.69 9.84
N SER A 273 -2.76 5.52 10.32
CA SER A 273 -3.28 5.36 11.68
C SER A 273 -2.14 5.45 12.70
N GLY A 274 -2.31 6.30 13.72
CA GLY A 274 -1.41 6.39 14.87
C GLY A 274 -1.85 5.48 16.01
N SER A 275 -0.90 4.96 16.79
CA SER A 275 -1.16 4.24 18.05
C SER A 275 -1.91 5.11 19.08
N THR A 276 -1.73 6.44 18.99
CA THR A 276 -2.33 7.45 19.87
C THR A 276 -3.69 8.00 19.39
N GLY A 277 -4.27 7.47 18.31
CA GLY A 277 -5.61 7.82 17.82
C GLY A 277 -5.66 8.96 16.80
N LYS A 278 -4.80 9.99 16.89
CA LYS A 278 -4.72 11.05 15.86
C LYS A 278 -4.01 10.54 14.59
N PRO A 279 -4.56 10.80 13.38
CA PRO A 279 -3.89 10.50 12.12
C PRO A 279 -2.46 11.07 12.06
N LYS A 280 -1.59 10.44 11.29
CA LYS A 280 -0.21 10.89 11.03
C LYS A 280 -0.08 11.22 9.55
N GLY A 281 0.07 12.49 9.20
CA GLY A 281 0.27 12.89 7.80
C GLY A 281 1.69 12.57 7.33
N VAL A 282 1.92 11.39 6.76
CA VAL A 282 3.25 11.03 6.23
C VAL A 282 3.55 11.88 5.00
N GLN A 283 4.64 12.65 5.03
CA GLN A 283 5.03 13.54 3.94
C GLN A 283 6.17 12.93 3.11
N HIS A 284 5.95 12.88 1.80
CA HIS A 284 6.97 12.55 0.80
C HIS A 284 7.31 13.76 -0.07
N ASN A 285 8.55 13.81 -0.54
CA ASN A 285 9.08 14.91 -1.35
C ASN A 285 9.38 14.44 -2.79
N VAL A 286 9.48 15.39 -3.72
CA VAL A 286 9.44 15.12 -5.18
C VAL A 286 10.57 14.21 -5.68
N GLY A 287 11.82 14.60 -5.51
CA GLY A 287 12.95 14.04 -6.26
C GLY A 287 13.26 12.60 -5.88
N GLY A 288 13.55 12.37 -4.59
CA GLY A 288 13.88 11.05 -4.08
C GLY A 288 12.75 10.03 -4.27
N TYR A 289 11.50 10.43 -4.04
CA TYR A 289 10.33 9.58 -4.24
C TYR A 289 10.14 9.17 -5.71
N MET A 290 10.26 10.12 -6.64
CA MET A 290 10.16 9.87 -8.09
C MET A 290 11.19 8.83 -8.54
N VAL A 291 12.47 9.07 -8.23
CA VAL A 291 13.56 8.17 -8.64
C VAL A 291 13.35 6.78 -8.03
N TYR A 292 13.06 6.71 -6.73
CA TYR A 292 12.94 5.43 -6.04
C TYR A 292 11.78 4.60 -6.58
N THR A 293 10.58 5.17 -6.69
CA THR A 293 9.38 4.44 -7.14
C THR A 293 9.46 3.98 -8.60
N ALA A 294 10.11 4.77 -9.47
CA ALA A 294 10.34 4.38 -10.85
C ALA A 294 11.38 3.24 -10.96
N VAL A 295 12.48 3.31 -10.19
CA VAL A 295 13.53 2.27 -10.18
C VAL A 295 13.02 0.97 -9.58
N THR A 296 12.31 1.02 -8.45
CA THR A 296 11.70 -0.17 -7.83
C THR A 296 10.67 -0.79 -8.76
N HIS A 297 9.80 0.02 -9.38
CA HIS A 297 8.83 -0.50 -10.35
C HIS A 297 9.52 -1.25 -11.50
N LYS A 298 10.52 -0.62 -12.13
CA LYS A 298 11.24 -1.17 -13.28
C LYS A 298 11.89 -2.51 -12.97
N TYR A 299 12.65 -2.60 -11.89
CA TYR A 299 13.47 -3.78 -11.62
C TYR A 299 12.75 -4.89 -10.85
N ILE A 300 11.82 -4.56 -9.94
CA ILE A 300 11.14 -5.57 -9.12
C ILE A 300 10.02 -6.26 -9.91
N PHE A 301 9.28 -5.50 -10.72
CA PHE A 301 8.26 -6.06 -11.60
C PHE A 301 8.80 -6.47 -12.98
N ASP A 302 10.12 -6.33 -13.19
CA ASP A 302 10.80 -6.61 -14.45
C ASP A 302 10.07 -5.99 -15.65
N TYR A 303 9.69 -4.71 -15.50
CA TYR A 303 8.85 -4.02 -16.47
C TYR A 303 9.62 -3.76 -17.77
N HIS A 304 9.04 -4.21 -18.88
CA HIS A 304 9.56 -3.98 -20.22
C HIS A 304 8.56 -3.21 -21.08
N ASP A 305 9.06 -2.47 -22.08
CA ASP A 305 8.23 -1.74 -23.02
C ASP A 305 7.18 -2.64 -23.69
N GLY A 306 5.93 -2.17 -23.67
CA GLY A 306 4.77 -2.92 -24.19
C GLY A 306 4.06 -3.79 -23.16
N ASP A 307 4.61 -3.95 -21.95
CA ASP A 307 3.91 -4.66 -20.88
C ASP A 307 2.70 -3.88 -20.36
N ILE A 308 1.65 -4.63 -20.00
CA ILE A 308 0.47 -4.13 -19.31
C ILE A 308 0.57 -4.55 -17.84
N TYR A 309 0.76 -3.55 -16.99
CA TYR A 309 0.96 -3.72 -15.56
C TYR A 309 -0.35 -3.43 -14.82
N TRP A 310 -0.70 -4.28 -13.86
CA TRP A 310 -1.88 -4.07 -13.03
C TRP A 310 -1.59 -4.25 -11.54
N CYS A 311 -1.73 -3.16 -10.79
CA CYS A 311 -1.84 -3.18 -9.34
C CYS A 311 -3.30 -3.00 -8.92
N THR A 312 -3.80 -3.91 -8.08
CA THR A 312 -5.20 -3.90 -7.64
C THR A 312 -5.45 -3.02 -6.41
N ALA A 313 -4.47 -2.26 -5.95
CA ALA A 313 -4.62 -1.40 -4.78
C ALA A 313 -5.55 -0.22 -5.06
N ASP A 314 -5.99 0.44 -4.00
CA ASP A 314 -6.68 1.73 -4.09
C ASP A 314 -5.64 2.88 -3.97
N ILE A 315 -5.81 3.96 -4.74
CA ILE A 315 -4.93 5.14 -4.73
C ILE A 315 -4.98 5.87 -3.38
N GLY A 316 -6.02 5.69 -2.57
CA GLY A 316 -6.05 6.12 -1.17
C GLY A 316 -5.01 5.46 -0.25
N TRP A 317 -4.20 4.53 -0.77
CA TRP A 317 -3.05 3.94 -0.09
C TRP A 317 -1.74 4.20 -0.86
N VAL A 318 -0.61 4.06 -0.16
CA VAL A 318 0.72 4.32 -0.73
C VAL A 318 1.04 3.40 -1.93
N THR A 319 0.50 2.19 -1.94
CA THR A 319 0.63 1.25 -3.07
C THR A 319 0.05 1.83 -4.35
N GLY A 320 -1.13 2.46 -4.30
CA GLY A 320 -1.69 3.09 -5.49
C GLY A 320 -0.94 4.36 -5.90
N HIS A 321 -0.40 5.13 -4.95
CA HIS A 321 0.46 6.27 -5.28
C HIS A 321 1.71 5.83 -6.04
N SER A 322 2.44 4.87 -5.48
CA SER A 322 3.77 4.46 -5.95
C SER A 322 3.69 3.55 -7.16
N TYR A 323 2.71 2.65 -7.17
CA TYR A 323 2.66 1.49 -8.04
C TYR A 323 1.35 1.36 -8.82
N ILE A 324 0.50 2.39 -8.87
CA ILE A 324 -0.50 2.54 -9.96
C ILE A 324 -0.14 3.76 -10.80
N ILE A 325 0.20 4.88 -10.16
CA ILE A 325 0.44 6.16 -10.83
C ILE A 325 1.93 6.43 -11.04
N TYR A 326 2.69 6.80 -10.00
CA TYR A 326 3.98 7.44 -10.18
C TYR A 326 5.06 6.54 -10.79
N GLY A 327 5.33 5.37 -10.21
CA GLY A 327 6.36 4.45 -10.70
C GLY A 327 6.10 3.93 -12.12
N PRO A 328 4.89 3.40 -12.42
CA PRO A 328 4.54 2.94 -13.76
C PRO A 328 4.58 4.05 -14.81
N LEU A 329 3.92 5.19 -14.57
CA LEU A 329 3.85 6.28 -15.55
C LEU A 329 5.21 6.95 -15.77
N ALA A 330 6.06 7.05 -14.74
CA ALA A 330 7.44 7.50 -14.91
C ALA A 330 8.25 6.57 -15.82
N ASN A 331 7.94 5.27 -15.87
CA ASN A 331 8.58 4.34 -16.81
C ASN A 331 7.90 4.30 -18.19
N GLY A 332 6.89 5.13 -18.44
CA GLY A 332 6.11 5.09 -19.68
C GLY A 332 5.23 3.84 -19.81
N ALA A 333 4.83 3.22 -18.69
CA ALA A 333 4.04 1.98 -18.68
C ALA A 333 2.56 2.17 -19.00
N THR A 334 1.91 1.09 -19.44
CA THR A 334 0.44 0.99 -19.42
C THR A 334 0.03 0.43 -18.06
N THR A 335 -0.68 1.22 -17.26
CA THR A 335 -1.16 0.83 -15.92
C THR A 335 -2.68 0.66 -15.91
N ILE A 336 -3.20 -0.27 -15.11
CA ILE A 336 -4.65 -0.48 -14.95
C ILE A 336 -5.14 0.12 -13.63
N MET A 337 -6.19 0.94 -13.72
CA MET A 337 -7.02 1.38 -12.59
C MET A 337 -8.32 0.55 -12.57
N PHE A 338 -8.62 -0.06 -11.43
CA PHE A 338 -9.81 -0.91 -11.28
C PHE A 338 -10.72 -0.36 -10.19
N GLU A 339 -11.97 -0.07 -10.54
CA GLU A 339 -12.95 0.52 -9.61
C GLU A 339 -13.64 -0.53 -8.72
N GLY A 340 -13.80 -1.74 -9.25
CA GLY A 340 -14.64 -2.78 -8.64
C GLY A 340 -13.99 -3.56 -7.49
N VAL A 341 -14.51 -4.76 -7.25
CA VAL A 341 -13.99 -5.74 -6.28
C VAL A 341 -13.70 -7.08 -6.97
N PRO A 342 -12.80 -7.93 -6.44
CA PRO A 342 -12.42 -9.20 -7.07
C PRO A 342 -13.56 -10.19 -7.32
N THR A 343 -14.68 -10.05 -6.61
CA THR A 343 -15.77 -11.03 -6.58
C THR A 343 -17.07 -10.55 -7.21
N TYR A 344 -17.07 -9.38 -7.86
CA TYR A 344 -18.27 -8.82 -8.49
C TYR A 344 -18.10 -8.60 -10.00
N PRO A 345 -19.02 -9.06 -10.85
CA PRO A 345 -20.26 -9.79 -10.52
C PRO A 345 -20.07 -11.21 -9.97
N GLU A 346 -18.92 -11.81 -10.27
CA GLU A 346 -18.57 -13.18 -9.88
C GLU A 346 -17.10 -13.26 -9.41
N PRO A 347 -16.70 -14.31 -8.66
CA PRO A 347 -15.30 -14.55 -8.22
C PRO A 347 -14.24 -14.73 -9.32
N ASN A 348 -14.61 -14.63 -10.60
CA ASN A 348 -13.69 -14.58 -11.73
C ASN A 348 -13.30 -13.16 -12.15
N ARG A 349 -13.76 -12.10 -11.47
CA ARG A 349 -13.65 -10.73 -12.01
C ARG A 349 -12.21 -10.33 -12.31
N PHE A 350 -11.28 -10.58 -11.40
CA PHE A 350 -9.86 -10.27 -11.65
C PHE A 350 -9.32 -11.01 -12.88
N TRP A 351 -9.67 -12.28 -13.02
CA TRP A 351 -9.19 -13.13 -14.10
C TRP A 351 -9.77 -12.73 -15.46
N LYS A 352 -11.01 -12.22 -15.48
CA LYS A 352 -11.61 -11.62 -16.67
C LYS A 352 -10.91 -10.33 -17.09
N VAL A 353 -10.44 -9.51 -16.14
CA VAL A 353 -9.63 -8.31 -16.44
C VAL A 353 -8.26 -8.70 -16.99
N VAL A 354 -7.59 -9.71 -16.40
CA VAL A 354 -6.33 -10.25 -16.93
C VAL A 354 -6.51 -10.74 -18.38
N GLU A 355 -7.55 -11.53 -18.63
CA GLU A 355 -7.86 -12.07 -19.96
C GLU A 355 -8.21 -10.97 -20.98
N LYS A 356 -9.03 -9.99 -20.59
CA LYS A 356 -9.51 -8.86 -21.42
C LYS A 356 -8.35 -7.97 -21.88
N TYR A 357 -7.44 -7.64 -20.97
CA TYR A 357 -6.35 -6.69 -21.23
C TYR A 357 -5.00 -7.35 -21.46
N LYS A 358 -4.89 -8.68 -21.37
CA LYS A 358 -3.62 -9.41 -21.51
C LYS A 358 -2.54 -8.89 -20.56
N VAL A 359 -2.90 -8.76 -19.29
CA VAL A 359 -2.02 -8.28 -18.21
C VAL A 359 -0.77 -9.16 -18.12
N ASN A 360 0.40 -8.51 -17.93
CA ASN A 360 1.71 -9.15 -17.81
C ASN A 360 2.21 -9.21 -16.37
N GLN A 361 2.01 -8.15 -15.60
CA GLN A 361 2.34 -8.12 -14.17
C GLN A 361 1.06 -7.90 -13.36
N PHE A 362 0.77 -8.82 -12.44
CA PHE A 362 -0.40 -8.74 -11.57
C PHE A 362 0.03 -8.61 -10.10
N TYR A 363 -0.27 -7.46 -9.49
CA TYR A 363 0.18 -7.09 -8.17
C TYR A 363 -1.01 -6.84 -7.23
N THR A 364 -1.18 -7.70 -6.23
CA THR A 364 -2.35 -7.67 -5.34
C THR A 364 -2.01 -7.97 -3.88
N ALA A 365 -2.98 -7.83 -2.99
CA ALA A 365 -2.80 -8.10 -1.56
C ALA A 365 -3.10 -9.58 -1.23
N PRO A 366 -2.39 -10.18 -0.25
CA PRO A 366 -2.70 -11.52 0.23
C PRO A 366 -4.16 -11.73 0.66
N THR A 367 -4.83 -10.71 1.18
CA THR A 367 -6.26 -10.77 1.49
C THR A 367 -7.11 -11.02 0.25
N ALA A 368 -6.80 -10.40 -0.88
CA ALA A 368 -7.52 -10.65 -2.13
C ALA A 368 -7.23 -12.06 -2.64
N ILE A 369 -5.97 -12.52 -2.54
CA ILE A 369 -5.57 -13.88 -2.89
C ILE A 369 -6.37 -14.90 -2.08
N ARG A 370 -6.41 -14.76 -0.74
CA ARG A 370 -7.18 -15.67 0.14
C ARG A 370 -8.68 -15.61 -0.12
N ALA A 371 -9.23 -14.41 -0.34
CA ALA A 371 -10.65 -14.25 -0.65
C ALA A 371 -11.05 -14.99 -1.93
N ILE A 372 -10.22 -14.94 -2.97
CA ILE A 372 -10.48 -15.67 -4.22
C ILE A 372 -10.21 -17.17 -4.05
N ALA A 373 -9.14 -17.55 -3.35
CA ALA A 373 -8.81 -18.95 -3.08
C ALA A 373 -9.95 -19.68 -2.35
N LYS A 374 -10.62 -18.99 -1.42
CA LYS A 374 -11.79 -19.50 -0.69
C LYS A 374 -12.97 -19.85 -1.61
N GLU A 375 -13.11 -19.18 -2.75
CA GLU A 375 -14.22 -19.39 -3.70
C GLU A 375 -14.00 -20.58 -4.64
N GLY A 376 -12.80 -21.20 -4.64
CA GLY A 376 -12.48 -22.36 -5.47
C GLY A 376 -11.55 -22.06 -6.65
N THR A 377 -10.90 -23.10 -7.17
CA THR A 377 -9.91 -23.01 -8.26
C THR A 377 -10.54 -22.99 -9.66
N GLU A 378 -11.82 -23.31 -9.78
CA GLU A 378 -12.57 -23.33 -11.04
C GLU A 378 -12.71 -21.94 -11.67
N TRP A 379 -12.80 -20.89 -10.84
CA TRP A 379 -12.95 -19.51 -11.31
C TRP A 379 -11.74 -19.02 -12.12
N PRO A 380 -10.49 -19.09 -11.60
CA PRO A 380 -9.32 -18.79 -12.41
C PRO A 380 -9.10 -19.80 -13.54
N ALA A 381 -9.42 -21.08 -13.35
CA ALA A 381 -9.25 -22.10 -14.39
C ALA A 381 -10.11 -21.85 -15.64
N GLY A 382 -11.24 -21.14 -15.50
CA GLY A 382 -12.13 -20.75 -16.59
C GLY A 382 -11.67 -19.54 -17.43
N CYS A 383 -10.50 -18.94 -17.15
CA CYS A 383 -9.99 -17.76 -17.85
C CYS A 383 -8.60 -17.99 -18.46
N ASP A 384 -8.30 -17.30 -19.56
CA ASP A 384 -6.96 -17.26 -20.14
C ASP A 384 -6.03 -16.31 -19.38
N LEU A 385 -5.18 -16.89 -18.53
CA LEU A 385 -4.16 -16.21 -17.74
C LEU A 385 -2.75 -16.26 -18.37
N SER A 386 -2.62 -16.74 -19.61
CA SER A 386 -1.31 -17.03 -20.23
C SER A 386 -0.45 -15.78 -20.53
N SER A 387 -1.03 -14.58 -20.47
CA SER A 387 -0.29 -13.33 -20.65
C SER A 387 0.56 -12.93 -19.43
N LEU A 388 0.24 -13.48 -18.26
CA LEU A 388 0.96 -13.19 -17.02
C LEU A 388 2.40 -13.70 -17.12
N LYS A 389 3.32 -12.82 -16.74
CA LYS A 389 4.76 -13.06 -16.67
C LYS A 389 5.24 -13.05 -15.23
N LEU A 390 4.64 -12.24 -14.37
CA LEU A 390 5.05 -12.06 -12.97
C LEU A 390 3.84 -11.77 -12.08
N LEU A 391 3.91 -12.27 -10.86
CA LEU A 391 2.93 -12.06 -9.81
C LEU A 391 3.58 -11.30 -8.66
N GLY A 392 2.84 -10.42 -8.00
CA GLY A 392 3.30 -9.71 -6.81
C GLY A 392 2.31 -9.78 -5.65
N SER A 393 2.85 -9.73 -4.44
CA SER A 393 2.15 -9.70 -3.14
C SER A 393 2.57 -8.47 -2.33
N VAL A 394 1.61 -7.79 -1.68
CA VAL A 394 1.88 -6.59 -0.87
C VAL A 394 0.94 -6.39 0.30
N GLY A 395 1.47 -5.75 1.35
CA GLY A 395 0.69 -5.04 2.37
C GLY A 395 0.49 -5.82 3.67
N GLU A 396 0.70 -7.13 3.64
CA GLU A 396 0.71 -8.02 4.80
C GLU A 396 1.54 -9.27 4.50
N PRO A 397 1.97 -10.02 5.53
CA PRO A 397 2.62 -11.31 5.32
C PRO A 397 1.72 -12.26 4.51
N ILE A 398 2.26 -12.83 3.44
CA ILE A 398 1.62 -13.92 2.71
C ILE A 398 2.01 -15.25 3.37
N ASN A 399 1.01 -16.01 3.82
CA ASN A 399 1.31 -17.33 4.38
C ASN A 399 1.73 -18.30 3.26
N PRO A 400 2.53 -19.35 3.57
CA PRO A 400 3.02 -20.29 2.57
C PRO A 400 1.95 -20.98 1.73
N GLU A 401 0.76 -21.24 2.28
CA GLU A 401 -0.33 -21.90 1.56
C GLU A 401 -0.98 -20.98 0.53
N ALA A 402 -1.29 -19.74 0.91
CA ALA A 402 -1.78 -18.73 -0.01
C ALA A 402 -0.75 -18.43 -1.11
N TRP A 403 0.54 -18.42 -0.77
CA TRP A 403 1.62 -18.26 -1.74
C TRP A 403 1.63 -19.42 -2.76
N ARG A 404 1.56 -20.68 -2.30
CA ARG A 404 1.49 -21.85 -3.19
C ARG A 404 0.26 -21.84 -4.06
N TRP A 405 -0.91 -21.52 -3.48
CA TRP A 405 -2.14 -21.40 -4.25
C TRP A 405 -1.99 -20.38 -5.38
N TYR A 406 -1.36 -19.24 -5.10
CA TYR A 406 -1.12 -18.19 -6.07
C TYR A 406 -0.15 -18.63 -7.18
N ASN A 407 0.94 -19.31 -6.82
CA ASN A 407 1.90 -19.89 -7.76
C ASN A 407 1.25 -20.93 -8.69
N ASP A 408 0.48 -21.85 -8.12
CA ASP A 408 -0.01 -23.03 -8.83
C ASP A 408 -1.23 -22.71 -9.69
N ASN A 409 -2.19 -21.93 -9.15
CA ASN A 409 -3.47 -21.71 -9.81
C ASN A 409 -3.48 -20.47 -10.71
N ILE A 410 -2.67 -19.45 -10.39
CA ILE A 410 -2.60 -18.21 -11.16
C ILE A 410 -1.34 -18.21 -12.02
N GLY A 411 -0.17 -18.42 -11.41
CA GLY A 411 1.12 -18.41 -12.10
C GLY A 411 1.39 -19.66 -12.94
N LYS A 412 0.67 -20.76 -12.67
CA LYS A 412 0.87 -22.10 -13.29
C LYS A 412 2.32 -22.57 -13.24
N GLY A 413 3.05 -22.20 -12.17
CA GLY A 413 4.49 -22.45 -12.02
C GLY A 413 5.39 -21.73 -13.02
N ASN A 414 4.87 -20.79 -13.82
CA ASN A 414 5.62 -20.06 -14.84
C ASN A 414 5.92 -18.60 -14.47
N CYS A 415 5.21 -18.06 -13.49
CA CYS A 415 5.39 -16.68 -13.03
C CYS A 415 6.17 -16.67 -11.71
N PRO A 416 7.33 -15.98 -11.60
CA PRO A 416 7.91 -15.67 -10.30
C PRO A 416 6.93 -14.82 -9.46
N ILE A 417 6.97 -15.02 -8.15
CA ILE A 417 6.20 -14.22 -7.19
C ILE A 417 7.16 -13.31 -6.44
N VAL A 418 6.92 -12.00 -6.54
CA VAL A 418 7.61 -11.00 -5.71
C VAL A 418 6.77 -10.67 -4.48
N ASP A 419 7.17 -11.17 -3.32
CA ASP A 419 6.60 -10.72 -2.05
C ASP A 419 7.32 -9.44 -1.62
N THR A 420 6.57 -8.35 -1.48
CA THR A 420 7.14 -7.02 -1.35
C THR A 420 6.86 -6.44 0.03
N TRP A 421 7.90 -6.38 0.87
CA TRP A 421 7.81 -5.74 2.17
C TRP A 421 8.26 -4.28 2.10
N TRP A 422 7.37 -3.40 2.59
CA TRP A 422 7.56 -1.95 2.70
C TRP A 422 6.38 -1.30 3.44
N GLN A 423 6.43 0.02 3.63
CA GLN A 423 5.46 0.80 4.41
C GLN A 423 5.17 2.16 3.75
N THR A 424 4.11 2.83 4.19
CA THR A 424 3.81 4.21 3.75
C THR A 424 4.98 5.15 3.95
N GLU A 425 5.65 5.03 5.09
CA GLU A 425 6.83 5.80 5.50
C GLU A 425 8.07 5.53 4.63
N THR A 426 8.10 4.41 3.92
CA THR A 426 9.24 4.01 3.09
C THR A 426 9.13 4.48 1.64
N GLY A 427 7.93 4.89 1.21
CA GLY A 427 7.63 5.39 -0.14
C GLY A 427 7.70 4.35 -1.26
N GLY A 428 8.61 3.37 -1.19
CA GLY A 428 8.71 2.28 -2.15
C GLY A 428 9.19 0.98 -1.50
N ILE A 429 9.36 -0.07 -2.31
CA ILE A 429 9.63 -1.43 -1.86
C ILE A 429 11.06 -1.49 -1.29
N LEU A 430 11.23 -2.15 -0.14
CA LEU A 430 12.53 -2.23 0.55
C LEU A 430 13.13 -3.63 0.53
N ILE A 431 12.33 -4.66 0.81
CA ILE A 431 12.79 -6.05 0.87
C ILE A 431 11.88 -6.89 -0.03
N THR A 432 12.47 -7.51 -1.04
CA THR A 432 11.76 -8.33 -2.04
C THR A 432 12.75 -9.16 -2.87
N PRO A 433 12.37 -10.32 -3.42
CA PRO A 433 13.16 -10.95 -4.48
C PRO A 433 13.23 -10.11 -5.76
N LEU A 434 14.36 -10.20 -6.47
CA LEU A 434 14.42 -9.85 -7.89
C LEU A 434 14.06 -11.07 -8.75
N PRO A 435 13.04 -10.98 -9.61
CA PRO A 435 12.33 -12.15 -10.15
C PRO A 435 13.15 -13.04 -11.09
N GLY A 436 14.20 -12.52 -11.72
CA GLY A 436 15.13 -13.30 -12.55
C GLY A 436 16.35 -13.84 -11.81
N ALA A 437 16.59 -13.40 -10.57
CA ALA A 437 17.79 -13.70 -9.80
C ALA A 437 17.52 -14.58 -8.57
N ALA A 438 16.52 -14.22 -7.77
CA ALA A 438 16.29 -14.80 -6.45
C ALA A 438 15.57 -16.15 -6.51
N VAL A 439 16.04 -17.11 -5.71
CA VAL A 439 15.33 -18.37 -5.46
C VAL A 439 14.33 -18.13 -4.33
N THR A 440 13.04 -18.12 -4.64
CA THR A 440 12.00 -17.71 -3.69
C THR A 440 11.65 -18.77 -2.65
N LYS A 441 11.36 -18.33 -1.43
CA LYS A 441 10.84 -19.15 -0.33
C LYS A 441 9.42 -18.68 0.01
N PRO A 442 8.41 -19.55 0.04
CA PRO A 442 7.03 -19.14 0.32
C PRO A 442 6.90 -18.40 1.66
N GLY A 443 6.49 -17.14 1.62
CA GLY A 443 6.29 -16.27 2.79
C GLY A 443 7.53 -15.49 3.26
N ALA A 444 8.68 -15.62 2.58
CA ALA A 444 9.84 -14.76 2.82
C ALA A 444 9.79 -13.53 1.90
N ALA A 445 10.08 -12.35 2.46
CA ALA A 445 10.34 -11.15 1.66
C ALA A 445 11.74 -11.19 1.02
N GLN A 446 12.63 -12.02 1.56
CA GLN A 446 13.95 -12.33 1.02
C GLN A 446 14.98 -11.22 1.15
N LEU A 447 15.30 -10.52 0.07
CA LEU A 447 16.54 -9.77 -0.06
C LEU A 447 16.27 -8.26 0.00
N PRO A 448 17.17 -7.45 0.58
CA PRO A 448 17.06 -6.00 0.48
C PRO A 448 17.23 -5.53 -0.97
N PHE A 449 16.44 -4.52 -1.34
CA PHE A 449 16.59 -3.81 -2.60
C PHE A 449 17.83 -2.90 -2.56
N PHE A 450 18.23 -2.38 -3.72
CA PHE A 450 19.41 -1.52 -3.83
C PHE A 450 19.30 -0.29 -2.93
N GLY A 451 20.40 0.06 -2.26
CA GLY A 451 20.50 1.18 -1.33
C GLY A 451 19.80 0.98 0.03
N VAL A 452 19.25 -0.20 0.30
CA VAL A 452 18.57 -0.53 1.56
C VAL A 452 19.51 -1.34 2.45
N GLU A 453 19.76 -0.86 3.67
CA GLU A 453 20.62 -1.53 4.66
C GLU A 453 19.79 -1.99 5.87
N PRO A 454 19.08 -3.14 5.79
CA PRO A 454 18.32 -3.67 6.91
C PRO A 454 19.24 -4.25 7.98
N GLU A 455 18.88 -4.04 9.24
CA GLU A 455 19.53 -4.59 10.41
C GLU A 455 18.49 -5.28 11.30
N VAL A 456 18.90 -6.38 11.94
CA VAL A 456 18.12 -7.07 12.95
C VAL A 456 18.65 -6.65 14.31
N LEU A 457 17.85 -5.89 15.08
CA LEU A 457 18.26 -5.41 16.39
C LEU A 457 17.64 -6.26 17.50
N ASP A 458 18.40 -6.48 18.56
CA ASP A 458 17.88 -7.01 19.82
C ASP A 458 16.86 -6.02 20.41
N PRO A 459 15.61 -6.45 20.70
CA PRO A 459 14.55 -5.52 21.11
C PRO A 459 14.80 -4.80 22.44
N GLU A 460 15.63 -5.35 23.32
CA GLU A 460 15.87 -4.80 24.66
C GLU A 460 17.12 -3.91 24.69
N SER A 461 18.22 -4.41 24.14
CA SER A 461 19.51 -3.72 24.16
C SER A 461 19.72 -2.77 22.97
N GLY A 462 18.92 -2.92 21.90
CA GLY A 462 19.07 -2.15 20.66
C GLY A 462 20.36 -2.45 19.89
N LYS A 463 21.09 -3.50 20.26
CA LYS A 463 22.32 -3.92 19.58
C LYS A 463 22.00 -4.73 18.33
N VAL A 464 22.84 -4.59 17.31
CA VAL A 464 22.76 -5.41 16.09
C VAL A 464 23.01 -6.88 16.46
N LEU A 465 22.13 -7.76 15.98
CA LEU A 465 22.31 -9.20 15.98
C LEU A 465 23.06 -9.60 14.70
N GLU A 466 24.33 -9.94 14.86
CA GLU A 466 25.21 -10.27 13.73
C GLU A 466 24.96 -11.68 13.19
N GLY A 467 25.27 -11.87 11.89
CA GLY A 467 25.19 -13.15 11.22
C GLY A 467 23.77 -13.58 10.82
N ASN A 468 23.65 -14.82 10.39
CA ASN A 468 22.39 -15.42 9.96
C ASN A 468 21.76 -16.24 11.11
N GLY A 469 20.50 -16.65 10.95
CA GLY A 469 19.77 -17.40 11.99
C GLY A 469 19.36 -16.55 13.19
N VAL A 470 19.14 -15.25 12.98
CA VAL A 470 18.83 -14.27 14.04
C VAL A 470 17.41 -13.73 13.90
N SER A 471 16.78 -13.44 15.05
CA SER A 471 15.43 -12.87 15.12
C SER A 471 15.40 -11.67 16.07
N GLY A 472 14.74 -10.60 15.65
CA GLY A 472 14.68 -9.35 16.41
C GLY A 472 13.72 -8.35 15.78
N VAL A 473 13.98 -7.06 16.01
CA VAL A 473 13.25 -5.98 15.34
C VAL A 473 13.95 -5.56 14.05
N LEU A 474 13.18 -5.21 13.03
CA LEU A 474 13.71 -4.72 11.76
C LEU A 474 13.93 -3.22 11.83
N ALA A 475 15.16 -2.80 11.55
CA ALA A 475 15.55 -1.40 11.45
C ALA A 475 16.36 -1.15 10.18
N MET A 476 16.45 0.12 9.75
CA MET A 476 17.27 0.51 8.62
C MET A 476 18.40 1.41 9.09
N LYS A 477 19.63 1.05 8.73
CA LYS A 477 20.85 1.75 9.16
C LYS A 477 21.06 3.10 8.47
N ALA A 478 20.51 3.26 7.28
CA ALA A 478 20.71 4.40 6.40
C ALA A 478 19.40 4.79 5.70
N PRO A 479 19.25 6.05 5.25
CA PRO A 479 18.15 6.43 4.36
C PRO A 479 18.33 5.89 2.96
N TRP A 480 17.21 5.83 2.26
CA TRP A 480 17.07 5.56 0.83
C TRP A 480 16.26 6.71 0.19
N PRO A 481 16.30 6.90 -1.15
CA PRO A 481 15.71 8.09 -1.76
C PRO A 481 14.22 8.28 -1.49
N GLY A 482 13.45 7.18 -1.48
CA GLY A 482 11.99 7.18 -1.31
C GLY A 482 11.47 7.35 0.11
N GLN A 483 12.34 7.50 1.12
CA GLN A 483 11.91 7.59 2.52
C GLN A 483 11.08 8.85 2.81
N MET A 484 10.08 8.77 3.68
CA MET A 484 9.37 9.98 4.14
C MET A 484 10.34 10.99 4.77
N ARG A 485 10.00 12.27 4.71
CA ARG A 485 10.86 13.35 5.22
C ARG A 485 10.44 13.85 6.59
N THR A 486 9.15 13.75 6.89
CA THR A 486 8.56 14.16 8.16
C THR A 486 7.14 13.61 8.29
N LEU A 487 6.54 13.80 9.46
CA LEU A 487 5.10 13.93 9.59
C LEU A 487 4.73 15.40 9.39
N TYR A 488 3.74 15.67 8.53
CA TYR A 488 3.30 17.01 8.17
C TYR A 488 2.87 17.78 9.42
N GLY A 489 3.43 18.98 9.62
CA GLY A 489 3.15 19.82 10.78
C GLY A 489 3.68 19.30 12.13
N ASP A 490 4.30 18.11 12.20
CA ASP A 490 4.67 17.45 13.47
C ASP A 490 5.99 16.67 13.36
N HIS A 491 7.09 17.41 13.15
CA HIS A 491 8.43 16.83 13.03
C HIS A 491 8.91 16.17 14.33
N ASP A 492 8.47 16.64 15.50
CA ASP A 492 8.84 16.03 16.78
C ASP A 492 8.23 14.64 16.92
N ARG A 493 6.95 14.45 16.52
CA ARG A 493 6.34 13.12 16.48
C ARG A 493 7.02 12.20 15.48
N PHE A 494 7.49 12.72 14.34
CA PHE A 494 8.31 11.95 13.40
C PHE A 494 9.59 11.42 14.07
N GLN A 495 10.36 12.28 14.72
CA GLN A 495 11.60 11.89 15.38
C GLN A 495 11.36 10.85 16.49
N THR A 496 10.39 11.14 17.36
CA THR A 496 10.06 10.27 18.51
C THR A 496 9.49 8.92 18.08
N THR A 497 8.69 8.87 17.02
CA THR A 497 8.07 7.61 16.55
C THR A 497 9.09 6.69 15.89
N TYR A 498 10.00 7.23 15.08
CA TYR A 498 10.80 6.41 14.16
C TYR A 498 12.29 6.33 14.49
N PHE A 499 12.84 7.22 15.34
CA PHE A 499 14.29 7.31 15.57
C PHE A 499 14.69 7.31 17.06
N GLN A 500 13.75 7.56 17.98
CA GLN A 500 14.06 7.65 19.41
C GLN A 500 14.38 6.30 20.05
N GLN A 501 13.65 5.24 19.69
CA GLN A 501 13.79 3.93 20.34
C GLN A 501 15.15 3.28 20.03
N TYR A 502 15.59 3.35 18.77
CA TYR A 502 16.86 2.79 18.31
C TYR A 502 17.67 3.88 17.61
N LYS A 503 18.42 4.66 18.41
CA LYS A 503 19.17 5.82 17.92
C LYS A 503 20.14 5.45 16.80
N GLY A 504 20.18 6.25 15.75
CA GLY A 504 21.01 6.00 14.57
C GLY A 504 20.38 5.05 13.55
N TYR A 505 19.17 4.54 13.80
CA TYR A 505 18.42 3.69 12.88
C TYR A 505 17.01 4.24 12.65
N TYR A 506 16.46 4.01 11.47
CA TYR A 506 15.02 4.11 11.25
C TYR A 506 14.35 2.83 11.73
N PHE A 507 13.47 2.95 12.73
CA PHE A 507 12.70 1.83 13.26
C PHE A 507 11.43 1.63 12.46
N THR A 508 11.26 0.42 11.91
CA THR A 508 10.11 0.08 11.06
C THR A 508 8.85 -0.21 11.89
N GLY A 509 9.00 -0.64 13.15
CA GLY A 509 7.89 -1.18 13.95
C GLY A 509 7.53 -2.64 13.63
N ASP A 510 8.30 -3.31 12.76
CA ASP A 510 8.13 -4.73 12.42
C ASP A 510 9.20 -5.60 13.06
N GLY A 511 8.82 -6.84 13.37
CA GLY A 511 9.74 -7.91 13.74
C GLY A 511 10.22 -8.67 12.50
N THR A 512 11.42 -9.23 12.56
CA THR A 512 11.96 -10.03 11.47
C THR A 512 12.87 -11.15 11.95
N THR A 513 12.96 -12.19 11.13
CA THR A 513 14.01 -13.21 11.19
C THR A 513 14.85 -13.13 9.93
N ARG A 514 16.17 -13.07 10.07
CA ARG A 514 17.13 -13.33 8.98
C ARG A 514 17.56 -14.79 9.08
N ASP A 515 17.15 -15.61 8.13
CA ASP A 515 17.42 -17.06 8.18
C ASP A 515 18.87 -17.41 7.85
N GLU A 516 19.20 -18.70 7.86
CA GLU A 516 20.56 -19.23 7.61
C GLU A 516 21.11 -18.86 6.22
N ASP A 517 20.24 -18.64 5.23
CA ASP A 517 20.63 -18.24 3.88
C ASP A 517 20.67 -16.70 3.73
N GLY A 518 20.31 -15.96 4.77
CA GLY A 518 20.28 -14.50 4.78
C GLY A 518 18.95 -13.89 4.32
N ASP A 519 17.91 -14.71 4.07
CA ASP A 519 16.59 -14.21 3.67
C ASP A 519 15.85 -13.61 4.87
N TYR A 520 15.22 -12.46 4.64
CA TYR A 520 14.37 -11.79 5.62
C TYR A 520 12.93 -12.31 5.58
N TRP A 521 12.44 -12.68 6.76
CA TRP A 521 11.08 -13.08 7.04
C TRP A 521 10.46 -12.03 7.95
N VAL A 522 9.48 -11.28 7.45
CA VAL A 522 8.81 -10.27 8.28
C VAL A 522 7.71 -10.96 9.08
N THR A 523 7.86 -10.96 10.40
CA THR A 523 6.97 -11.70 11.31
C THR A 523 5.74 -10.89 11.76
N GLY A 524 5.60 -9.66 11.24
CA GLY A 524 4.53 -8.71 11.58
C GLY A 524 4.95 -7.64 12.58
N ARG A 525 3.98 -6.82 13.03
CA ARG A 525 4.22 -5.67 13.93
C ARG A 525 4.72 -6.13 15.30
N VAL A 526 5.72 -5.44 15.85
CA VAL A 526 6.22 -5.76 17.21
C VAL A 526 5.15 -5.56 18.29
N ASP A 527 4.22 -4.63 18.07
CA ASP A 527 3.08 -4.37 18.96
C ASP A 527 2.10 -5.56 19.00
N ASP A 528 2.16 -6.43 17.99
CA ASP A 528 1.35 -7.65 17.88
C ASP A 528 2.05 -8.90 18.44
N VAL A 529 3.28 -8.80 18.98
CA VAL A 529 3.96 -9.92 19.66
C VAL A 529 3.28 -10.25 20.99
N ILE A 530 3.02 -11.54 21.26
CA ILE A 530 2.43 -12.04 22.50
C ILE A 530 3.54 -12.63 23.39
N ASN A 531 3.46 -12.40 24.70
CA ASN A 531 4.37 -13.00 25.68
C ASN A 531 3.64 -14.05 26.52
N VAL A 532 3.86 -15.33 26.20
CA VAL A 532 3.21 -16.48 26.83
C VAL A 532 4.20 -17.19 27.74
N SER A 533 4.04 -17.05 29.06
CA SER A 533 4.94 -17.63 30.06
C SER A 533 6.42 -17.27 29.83
N GLY A 534 6.71 -16.01 29.49
CA GLY A 534 8.06 -15.53 29.21
C GLY A 534 8.57 -15.79 27.80
N HIS A 535 7.81 -16.51 26.95
CA HIS A 535 8.17 -16.78 25.57
C HIS A 535 7.51 -15.73 24.66
N ARG A 536 8.33 -14.96 23.94
CA ARG A 536 7.83 -14.01 22.93
C ARG A 536 7.50 -14.77 21.65
N MET A 537 6.29 -14.58 21.15
CA MET A 537 5.77 -15.28 19.98
C MET A 537 5.07 -14.29 19.05
N GLY A 538 5.42 -14.33 17.77
CA GLY A 538 4.71 -13.57 16.74
C GLY A 538 3.33 -14.16 16.50
N THR A 539 2.29 -13.33 16.39
CA THR A 539 0.94 -13.80 16.04
C THR A 539 0.91 -14.51 14.69
N ALA A 540 1.72 -14.03 13.73
CA ALA A 540 1.78 -14.58 12.38
C ALA A 540 2.20 -16.05 12.33
N GLU A 541 3.05 -16.50 13.27
CA GLU A 541 3.49 -17.89 13.35
C GLU A 541 2.31 -18.81 13.71
N VAL A 542 1.55 -18.43 14.74
CA VAL A 542 0.36 -19.16 15.21
C VAL A 542 -0.76 -19.13 14.16
N GLU A 543 -0.96 -17.96 13.51
CA GLU A 543 -1.90 -17.80 12.40
C GLU A 543 -1.55 -18.73 11.23
N SER A 544 -0.27 -18.78 10.84
CA SER A 544 0.21 -19.65 9.77
C SER A 544 0.00 -21.13 10.11
N ALA A 545 0.29 -21.54 11.35
CA ALA A 545 0.05 -22.90 11.81
C ALA A 545 -1.44 -23.27 11.80
N LEU A 546 -2.34 -22.34 12.12
CA LEU A 546 -3.79 -22.59 12.02
C LEU A 546 -4.24 -22.73 10.56
N VAL A 547 -3.73 -21.88 9.67
CA VAL A 547 -4.11 -21.89 8.24
C VAL A 547 -3.63 -23.17 7.55
N LEU A 548 -2.49 -23.76 7.94
CA LEU A 548 -2.03 -25.05 7.42
C LEU A 548 -3.02 -26.22 7.61
N HIS A 549 -4.05 -26.05 8.45
CA HIS A 549 -5.10 -27.03 8.60
C HIS A 549 -6.09 -26.95 7.41
N PRO A 550 -6.41 -28.06 6.70
CA PRO A 550 -7.14 -28.04 5.43
C PRO A 550 -8.57 -27.45 5.48
N LYS A 551 -9.12 -27.29 6.69
CA LYS A 551 -10.44 -26.72 6.92
C LYS A 551 -10.43 -25.21 7.19
N VAL A 552 -9.26 -24.61 7.44
CA VAL A 552 -9.13 -23.22 7.86
C VAL A 552 -8.85 -22.36 6.63
N ALA A 553 -9.66 -21.32 6.43
CA ALA A 553 -9.43 -20.32 5.40
C ALA A 553 -8.50 -19.22 5.90
N GLU A 554 -8.77 -18.71 7.10
CA GLU A 554 -8.05 -17.59 7.70
C GLU A 554 -8.03 -17.69 9.22
N ALA A 555 -6.98 -17.14 9.83
CA ALA A 555 -6.87 -17.01 11.27
C ALA A 555 -6.31 -15.64 11.64
N ALA A 556 -6.74 -15.13 12.80
CA ALA A 556 -6.17 -13.95 13.44
C ALA A 556 -5.93 -14.24 14.91
N VAL A 557 -4.73 -13.94 15.39
CA VAL A 557 -4.32 -14.24 16.77
C VAL A 557 -4.04 -12.94 17.52
N VAL A 558 -4.49 -12.88 18.77
CA VAL A 558 -4.20 -11.77 19.70
C VAL A 558 -3.87 -12.31 21.07
N GLY A 559 -3.07 -11.55 21.82
CA GLY A 559 -2.80 -11.83 23.22
C GLY A 559 -3.93 -11.32 24.10
N PHE A 560 -4.30 -12.09 25.12
CA PHE A 560 -5.23 -11.67 26.18
C PHE A 560 -4.64 -11.92 27.56
N PRO A 561 -5.03 -11.17 28.61
CA PRO A 561 -4.56 -11.40 29.97
C PRO A 561 -4.86 -12.83 30.44
N HIS A 562 -3.85 -13.50 31.00
CA HIS A 562 -3.98 -14.85 31.53
C HIS A 562 -3.29 -14.96 32.88
N ASP A 563 -4.02 -15.37 33.91
CA ASP A 563 -3.57 -15.34 35.32
C ASP A 563 -2.25 -16.09 35.58
N ILE A 564 -2.04 -17.21 34.87
CA ILE A 564 -0.82 -18.04 35.00
C ILE A 564 0.27 -17.65 33.99
N LYS A 565 -0.10 -17.40 32.73
CA LYS A 565 0.86 -17.24 31.62
C LYS A 565 1.32 -15.80 31.42
N GLY A 566 0.71 -14.83 32.12
CA GLY A 566 0.82 -13.41 31.81
C GLY A 566 -0.09 -13.05 30.65
N GLN A 567 0.20 -13.56 29.44
CA GLN A 567 -0.72 -13.54 28.31
C GLN A 567 -1.03 -14.95 27.81
N GLY A 568 -2.28 -15.17 27.42
CA GLY A 568 -2.74 -16.35 26.68
C GLY A 568 -2.93 -16.04 25.20
N ILE A 569 -3.10 -17.10 24.41
CA ILE A 569 -3.30 -17.01 22.95
C ILE A 569 -4.80 -17.12 22.65
N TYR A 570 -5.36 -16.08 22.03
CA TYR A 570 -6.74 -16.05 21.55
C TYR A 570 -6.75 -16.08 20.03
N ALA A 571 -7.32 -17.13 19.43
CA ALA A 571 -7.38 -17.33 17.99
C ALA A 571 -8.81 -17.17 17.46
N TYR A 572 -8.98 -16.26 16.51
CA TYR A 572 -10.19 -16.12 15.69
C TYR A 572 -9.99 -16.92 14.41
N VAL A 573 -10.92 -17.83 14.09
CA VAL A 573 -10.75 -18.77 12.97
C VAL A 573 -11.95 -18.74 12.03
N THR A 574 -11.65 -18.53 10.75
CA THR A 574 -12.59 -18.62 9.63
C THR A 574 -12.35 -19.93 8.88
N LEU A 575 -13.39 -20.71 8.63
CA LEU A 575 -13.29 -21.97 7.90
C LEU A 575 -13.50 -21.79 6.39
N ASN A 576 -13.06 -22.78 5.61
CA ASN A 576 -13.36 -22.89 4.19
C ASN A 576 -14.87 -23.06 3.96
N THR A 577 -15.36 -22.58 2.81
CA THR A 577 -16.79 -22.67 2.47
C THR A 577 -17.25 -24.13 2.45
N GLY A 578 -18.31 -24.44 3.19
CA GLY A 578 -18.86 -25.80 3.32
C GLY A 578 -18.35 -26.59 4.53
N GLU A 579 -17.38 -26.08 5.29
CA GLU A 579 -16.95 -26.68 6.55
C GLU A 579 -17.83 -26.23 7.73
N GLU A 580 -18.05 -27.14 8.69
CA GLU A 580 -18.89 -26.89 9.87
C GLU A 580 -18.08 -26.46 11.09
N TYR A 581 -18.63 -25.51 11.85
CA TYR A 581 -18.05 -25.02 13.10
C TYR A 581 -18.40 -25.95 14.27
N THR A 582 -17.48 -26.81 14.70
CA THR A 582 -17.71 -27.82 15.76
C THR A 582 -16.68 -27.78 16.88
N ASP A 583 -17.05 -28.15 18.11
CA ASP A 583 -16.10 -28.16 19.24
C ASP A 583 -14.99 -29.22 19.06
N GLU A 584 -15.29 -30.32 18.36
CA GLU A 584 -14.31 -31.32 17.95
C GLU A 584 -13.22 -30.69 17.07
N LEU A 585 -13.61 -29.83 16.12
CA LEU A 585 -12.67 -29.11 15.27
C LEU A 585 -11.84 -28.11 16.06
N LYS A 586 -12.39 -27.44 17.09
CA LYS A 586 -11.56 -26.60 17.98
C LYS A 586 -10.47 -27.41 18.67
N ALA A 587 -10.80 -28.61 19.15
CA ALA A 587 -9.83 -29.48 19.79
C ALA A 587 -8.76 -29.95 18.79
N GLU A 588 -9.17 -30.31 17.58
CA GLU A 588 -8.29 -30.66 16.46
C GLU A 588 -7.32 -29.52 16.12
N LEU A 589 -7.82 -28.29 15.94
CA LEU A 589 -7.00 -27.12 15.62
C LEU A 589 -5.98 -26.78 16.73
N ARG A 590 -6.39 -26.86 18.00
CA ARG A 590 -5.45 -26.68 19.13
C ARG A 590 -4.32 -27.71 19.08
N MET A 591 -4.65 -28.98 18.81
CA MET A 591 -3.66 -30.05 18.67
C MET A 591 -2.79 -29.89 17.44
N HIS A 592 -3.34 -29.36 16.35
CA HIS A 592 -2.61 -29.06 15.13
C HIS A 592 -1.51 -28.02 15.39
N VAL A 593 -1.86 -26.86 15.96
CA VAL A 593 -0.87 -25.82 16.33
C VAL A 593 0.19 -26.35 17.31
N ARG A 594 -0.24 -27.16 18.29
CA ARG A 594 0.66 -27.83 19.23
C ARG A 594 1.67 -28.74 18.54
N THR A 595 1.28 -29.37 17.43
CA THR A 595 2.13 -30.30 16.67
C THR A 595 3.05 -29.55 15.72
N VAL A 596 2.56 -28.49 15.07
CA VAL A 596 3.31 -27.70 14.08
C VAL A 596 4.37 -26.82 14.76
N ILE A 597 3.99 -26.11 15.83
CA ILE A 597 4.90 -25.18 16.53
C ILE A 597 5.38 -25.79 17.84
N GLY A 598 4.44 -26.16 18.71
CA GLY A 598 4.76 -26.73 20.01
C GLY A 598 3.70 -26.44 21.08
N PRO A 599 3.79 -27.11 22.24
CA PRO A 599 2.85 -26.97 23.36
C PRO A 599 2.57 -25.54 23.82
N ILE A 600 3.58 -24.66 23.74
CA ILE A 600 3.50 -23.29 24.23
C ILE A 600 2.70 -22.37 23.30
N ALA A 601 2.56 -22.74 22.03
CA ALA A 601 1.83 -21.99 20.99
C ALA A 601 0.35 -22.38 20.86
N ALA A 602 -0.08 -23.43 21.58
CA ALA A 602 -1.46 -23.91 21.49
C ALA A 602 -2.45 -22.81 21.93
N PRO A 603 -3.44 -22.45 21.10
CA PRO A 603 -4.42 -21.44 21.47
C PRO A 603 -5.22 -21.83 22.71
N ASP A 604 -5.24 -20.94 23.70
CA ASP A 604 -6.08 -21.11 24.89
C ASP A 604 -7.55 -21.02 24.49
N MET A 605 -7.87 -20.04 23.64
CA MET A 605 -9.22 -19.80 23.12
C MET A 605 -9.23 -19.91 21.59
N ILE A 606 -10.23 -20.63 21.07
CA ILE A 606 -10.60 -20.59 19.64
C ILE A 606 -12.03 -20.07 19.54
N HIS A 607 -12.16 -18.96 18.82
CA HIS A 607 -13.42 -18.25 18.55
C HIS A 607 -13.72 -18.37 17.06
N TRP A 608 -14.90 -18.86 16.74
CA TRP A 608 -15.37 -18.92 15.36
C TRP A 608 -15.67 -17.54 14.82
N ALA A 609 -14.94 -17.17 13.77
CA ALA A 609 -15.05 -15.89 13.11
C ALA A 609 -15.39 -16.14 11.65
N PRO A 610 -16.68 -16.26 11.28
CA PRO A 610 -17.07 -16.42 9.87
C PRO A 610 -16.52 -15.33 8.94
N ALA A 611 -16.24 -14.14 9.51
CA ALA A 611 -15.46 -13.08 8.90
C ALA A 611 -14.55 -12.42 9.93
N LEU A 612 -13.40 -11.90 9.48
CA LEU A 612 -12.46 -11.13 10.30
C LEU A 612 -12.59 -9.63 9.99
N PRO A 613 -12.41 -8.73 10.97
CA PRO A 613 -12.51 -7.29 10.76
C PRO A 613 -11.26 -6.80 10.03
N LYS A 614 -11.35 -6.64 8.71
CA LYS A 614 -10.25 -6.17 7.86
C LYS A 614 -10.50 -4.75 7.37
N THR A 615 -9.43 -3.96 7.26
CA THR A 615 -9.48 -2.71 6.48
C THR A 615 -9.70 -3.03 5.01
N ARG A 616 -10.01 -2.01 4.23
CA ARG A 616 -10.18 -2.18 2.77
C ARG A 616 -8.86 -2.47 2.05
N SER A 617 -7.72 -2.18 2.67
CA SER A 617 -6.38 -2.62 2.21
C SER A 617 -6.04 -4.06 2.60
N GLY A 618 -6.97 -4.80 3.21
CA GLY A 618 -6.80 -6.20 3.62
C GLY A 618 -6.25 -6.40 5.03
N LYS A 619 -5.72 -5.35 5.67
CA LYS A 619 -5.11 -5.45 7.00
C LYS A 619 -6.14 -5.85 8.05
N ILE A 620 -5.89 -6.97 8.76
CA ILE A 620 -6.69 -7.38 9.92
C ILE A 620 -6.54 -6.36 11.07
N MET A 621 -7.66 -5.86 11.58
CA MET A 621 -7.71 -4.88 12.67
C MET A 621 -7.59 -5.55 14.05
N ARG A 622 -6.41 -6.07 14.36
CA ARG A 622 -6.11 -6.82 15.61
C ARG A 622 -6.42 -6.03 16.88
N ARG A 623 -6.38 -4.70 16.86
CA ARG A 623 -6.82 -3.85 17.97
C ARG A 623 -8.27 -4.15 18.39
N ILE A 624 -9.18 -4.33 17.42
CA ILE A 624 -10.60 -4.63 17.67
C ILE A 624 -10.71 -6.04 18.25
N LEU A 625 -10.06 -7.02 17.63
CA LEU A 625 -10.02 -8.40 18.10
C LEU A 625 -9.49 -8.49 19.54
N ARG A 626 -8.43 -7.74 19.88
CA ARG A 626 -7.87 -7.69 21.23
C ARG A 626 -8.88 -7.15 22.23
N LYS A 627 -9.59 -6.06 21.91
CA LYS A 627 -10.66 -5.52 22.77
C LYS A 627 -11.81 -6.49 22.98
N ILE A 628 -12.23 -7.21 21.94
CA ILE A 628 -13.24 -8.27 22.06
C ILE A 628 -12.72 -9.40 22.96
N ALA A 629 -11.47 -9.83 22.77
CA ALA A 629 -10.84 -10.86 23.60
C ALA A 629 -10.76 -10.44 25.08
N THR A 630 -10.49 -9.16 25.38
CA THR A 630 -10.39 -8.62 26.73
C THR A 630 -11.71 -8.11 27.35
N ASN A 631 -12.85 -8.29 26.69
CA ASN A 631 -14.18 -7.79 27.12
C ASN A 631 -14.30 -6.25 27.20
N GLU A 632 -13.50 -5.51 26.42
CA GLU A 632 -13.56 -4.04 26.31
C GLU A 632 -14.43 -3.60 25.12
N THR A 633 -15.59 -4.21 24.96
CA THR A 633 -16.46 -4.05 23.78
C THR A 633 -17.11 -2.66 23.68
N ASP A 634 -17.28 -1.99 24.81
CA ASP A 634 -17.76 -0.61 24.95
C ASP A 634 -16.77 0.45 24.45
N SER A 635 -15.50 0.07 24.22
CA SER A 635 -14.43 1.00 23.85
C SER A 635 -13.76 0.64 22.52
N ILE A 636 -14.42 -0.12 21.63
CA ILE A 636 -13.86 -0.59 20.35
C ILE A 636 -13.34 0.55 19.46
N GLY A 637 -13.86 1.77 19.60
CA GLY A 637 -13.42 2.95 18.86
C GLY A 637 -13.86 2.90 17.39
N ASP A 638 -13.20 3.67 16.52
CA ASP A 638 -13.61 3.82 15.12
C ASP A 638 -13.47 2.50 14.31
N THR A 639 -14.57 2.11 13.65
CA THR A 639 -14.72 0.94 12.77
C THR A 639 -14.91 1.34 11.30
N SER A 640 -14.89 2.64 10.96
CA SER A 640 -15.16 3.16 9.61
C SER A 640 -14.19 2.67 8.53
N THR A 641 -12.97 2.32 8.95
CA THR A 641 -11.92 1.80 8.06
C THR A 641 -12.16 0.37 7.59
N LEU A 642 -13.13 -0.35 8.19
CA LEU A 642 -13.42 -1.75 7.87
C LEU A 642 -14.09 -1.91 6.50
N ALA A 643 -13.79 -3.02 5.84
CA ALA A 643 -14.45 -3.43 4.61
C ALA A 643 -15.93 -3.79 4.84
N ASP A 644 -16.23 -4.34 6.01
CA ASP A 644 -17.56 -4.65 6.53
C ASP A 644 -17.57 -4.43 8.06
N PRO A 645 -18.19 -3.33 8.54
CA PRO A 645 -18.29 -3.06 9.97
C PRO A 645 -19.17 -4.04 10.76
N THR A 646 -20.13 -4.71 10.11
CA THR A 646 -21.10 -5.60 10.79
C THR A 646 -20.44 -6.83 11.40
N VAL A 647 -19.27 -7.20 10.88
CA VAL A 647 -18.41 -8.28 11.40
C VAL A 647 -18.07 -8.08 12.88
N VAL A 648 -17.93 -6.83 13.33
CA VAL A 648 -17.59 -6.54 14.73
C VAL A 648 -18.72 -6.98 15.67
N GLU A 649 -19.97 -6.69 15.31
CA GLU A 649 -21.15 -7.09 16.09
C GLU A 649 -21.28 -8.61 16.14
N GLN A 650 -21.13 -9.28 15.00
CA GLN A 650 -21.15 -10.75 14.92
C GLN A 650 -20.09 -11.40 15.80
N LEU A 651 -18.88 -10.82 15.87
CA LEU A 651 -17.80 -11.33 16.72
C LEU A 651 -18.04 -11.08 18.21
N ILE A 652 -18.84 -10.08 18.57
CA ILE A 652 -19.22 -9.86 19.97
C ILE A 652 -20.32 -10.84 20.38
N GLU A 653 -21.29 -11.08 19.49
CA GLU A 653 -22.41 -12.01 19.74
C GLU A 653 -21.99 -13.47 19.78
N ASN A 654 -21.00 -13.88 18.97
CA ASN A 654 -20.57 -15.28 18.84
C ASN A 654 -19.42 -15.68 19.79
N LYS A 655 -19.08 -14.82 20.76
CA LYS A 655 -18.09 -15.10 21.80
C LYS A 655 -18.57 -16.16 22.77
#